data_AF-A0A2G6EEB7-F1
#
_entry.id   AF-A0A2G6EEB7-F1
#
_cell.length_a   1.000
_cell.length_b   1.000
_cell.length_c   1.000
_cell.angle_alpha   90.00
_cell.angle_beta   90.00
_cell.angle_gamma   90.00
#
_symmetry.space_group_name_H-M   'P 1'
#
loop_
_entity.id
_entity.type
_entity.pdbx_description
1 polymer ?
#
loop_
_entity_poly.entity_id
_entity_poly.type
_entity_poly.pdbx_seq_one_letter_code
_entity_poly.pdbx_strand_id
1 'polypeptide(L)'
;MEKYFQMLSVCLFVMLCSEMSARAENDWYYPLEIQAGLSGTFGEFRGNRLHTGIDFRTNMQTGYKVYAVDSGKIVRLSVKKSGFGNAVYIQHPNGLMSVYAHLDRFVEEGLGLRSLVAQARKKRRTRYPGNIFLEKSVKKGQLIAYSGESGSGLPHLHWEVRQGGDAPIDPFEHGFRYQDDTPPTIEAVLIEPLGPKSTLEGQHGLREYPMEKENGMYTIRHVPRVCGKVRFTVSVYDQVGAQNKCGVARISLRIDGKDFFDNQFDRVTYDSNHRGGLVYDYNFTRLGNPVQYYYRLYTISAQHFPYRGVFAEHGGVWETSGLEEGLHTLNLDVRDAMGNLSSARMQLSVEKEHSPRPPQPAGAQEQRAHFELREFPGFLEFVFAPAEALQSAPGVTISHKHRVIKRIEMEPGGENSFAAVYALQEADAGILTIELTAVTQRGQALRESRKFPVQAISAKRGGTVTYGQEAEMSFPAGALYEDIFANIWPATAYHVTKGLPVIGDVYDFRPAGEPLEKRGSISIQYPESSKNIQELGIYWWDRLKQRWYYMDDKRQENRHSLTATIIYPSYYGILRDTIRPTISDLKPEAGSVTKALGFTLSAVIRDTGKGVDTDTLMMLLDDKPLAAEYDPDRHTLSYFLTQRLASGKHTLRIEASDKAGHPAKSQSSRFTVH
;
A
#
# COMPACT_ATOMS: atom_id res chain seq x y z
N MET A 1 18.49 17.34 -65.22
CA MET A 1 17.46 17.53 -64.16
C MET A 1 16.73 16.24 -63.80
N GLU A 2 16.61 15.24 -64.68
CA GLU A 2 15.94 13.95 -64.36
C GLU A 2 16.63 13.10 -63.28
N LYS A 3 17.97 13.09 -63.18
CA LYS A 3 18.66 12.28 -62.16
C LYS A 3 18.50 12.80 -60.73
N TYR A 4 18.21 14.09 -60.54
CA TYR A 4 17.94 14.65 -59.21
C TYR A 4 16.49 14.39 -58.75
N PHE A 5 15.55 14.25 -59.69
CA PHE A 5 14.15 13.97 -59.37
C PHE A 5 13.93 12.51 -58.92
N GLN A 6 14.66 11.56 -59.51
CA GLN A 6 14.62 10.15 -59.06
C GLN A 6 15.25 9.94 -57.68
N MET A 7 16.27 10.71 -57.30
CA MET A 7 16.92 10.58 -55.98
C MET A 7 16.08 11.20 -54.86
N LEU A 8 15.35 12.29 -55.12
CA LEU A 8 14.41 12.87 -54.15
C LEU A 8 13.19 11.97 -53.90
N SER A 9 12.68 11.28 -54.94
CA SER A 9 11.53 10.37 -54.78
C SER A 9 11.88 9.10 -53.98
N VAL A 10 13.10 8.60 -54.06
CA VAL A 10 13.55 7.43 -53.28
C VAL A 10 13.83 7.82 -51.81
N CYS A 11 14.36 9.02 -51.54
CA CYS A 11 14.51 9.50 -50.17
C CYS A 11 13.16 9.85 -49.50
N LEU A 12 12.17 10.35 -50.25
CA LEU A 12 10.84 10.61 -49.71
C LEU A 12 10.07 9.30 -49.45
N PHE A 13 10.28 8.25 -50.25
CA PHE A 13 9.66 6.93 -50.02
C PHE A 13 10.32 6.17 -48.86
N VAL A 14 11.61 6.39 -48.58
CA VAL A 14 12.29 5.80 -47.41
C VAL A 14 11.99 6.59 -46.11
N MET A 15 11.78 7.91 -46.17
CA MET A 15 11.34 8.69 -45.00
C MET A 15 9.85 8.54 -44.66
N LEU A 16 8.99 8.22 -45.64
CA LEU A 16 7.57 7.89 -45.39
C LEU A 16 7.34 6.47 -44.84
N CYS A 17 8.37 5.62 -44.79
CA CYS A 17 8.30 4.30 -44.15
C CYS A 17 8.87 4.26 -42.72
N SER A 18 9.31 5.39 -42.16
CA SER A 18 9.86 5.47 -40.79
C SER A 18 8.93 6.08 -39.73
N GLU A 19 7.71 6.49 -40.07
CA GLU A 19 6.74 7.04 -39.10
C GLU A 19 5.38 6.30 -39.07
N MET A 20 5.36 5.03 -39.46
CA MET A 20 4.16 4.20 -39.30
C MET A 20 4.51 2.76 -38.92
N SER A 21 5.32 2.60 -37.88
CA SER A 21 5.08 1.46 -36.99
C SER A 21 3.85 1.81 -36.17
N ALA A 22 2.66 1.62 -36.76
CA ALA A 22 1.52 1.21 -35.97
C ALA A 22 2.02 0.00 -35.17
N ARG A 23 2.21 0.16 -33.86
CA ARG A 23 2.63 -0.92 -32.98
C ARG A 23 1.59 -2.00 -33.20
N ALA A 24 1.93 -3.06 -33.95
CA ALA A 24 0.95 -4.09 -34.32
C ALA A 24 0.34 -4.58 -33.01
N GLU A 25 -0.94 -4.28 -32.78
CA GLU A 25 -1.63 -4.76 -31.60
C GLU A 25 -1.53 -6.27 -31.64
N ASN A 26 -0.95 -6.87 -30.59
CA ASN A 26 -0.88 -8.32 -30.55
C ASN A 26 -2.31 -8.83 -30.42
N ASP A 27 -2.72 -9.68 -31.35
CA ASP A 27 -3.96 -10.44 -31.24
C ASP A 27 -3.74 -11.55 -30.21
N TRP A 28 -3.98 -11.25 -28.94
CA TRP A 28 -3.86 -12.22 -27.84
C TRP A 28 -5.15 -13.04 -27.70
N TYR A 29 -4.99 -14.35 -27.53
CA TYR A 29 -6.07 -15.22 -27.09
C TYR A 29 -6.39 -14.96 -25.61
N TYR A 30 -7.67 -14.94 -25.24
CA TYR A 30 -8.07 -14.73 -23.85
C TYR A 30 -7.62 -15.92 -22.97
N PRO A 31 -6.82 -15.72 -21.91
CA PRO A 31 -6.05 -16.79 -21.28
C PRO A 31 -6.84 -17.71 -20.34
N LEU A 32 -8.10 -17.40 -20.03
CA LEU A 32 -8.90 -18.12 -19.03
C LEU A 32 -10.24 -18.59 -19.63
N GLU A 33 -10.70 -19.78 -19.23
CA GLU A 33 -11.98 -20.36 -19.70
C GLU A 33 -13.21 -19.49 -19.48
N ILE A 34 -13.21 -18.69 -18.42
CA ILE A 34 -14.33 -17.85 -18.03
C ILE A 34 -13.99 -16.37 -18.19
N GLN A 35 -14.97 -15.59 -18.64
CA GLN A 35 -14.88 -14.14 -18.76
C GLN A 35 -15.63 -13.49 -17.59
N ALA A 36 -14.99 -13.45 -16.43
CA ALA A 36 -15.58 -12.96 -15.19
C ALA A 36 -15.06 -11.55 -14.78
N GLY A 37 -14.38 -10.84 -15.70
CA GLY A 37 -13.69 -9.58 -15.41
C GLY A 37 -12.35 -9.77 -14.68
N LEU A 38 -11.76 -8.65 -14.28
CA LEU A 38 -10.48 -8.64 -13.55
C LEU A 38 -10.68 -8.42 -12.05
N SER A 39 -9.70 -8.84 -11.27
CA SER A 39 -9.60 -8.61 -9.83
C SER A 39 -8.39 -7.75 -9.44
N GLY A 40 -7.58 -7.34 -10.40
CA GLY A 40 -6.42 -6.49 -10.20
C GLY A 40 -5.83 -6.03 -11.53
N THR A 41 -5.40 -4.77 -11.58
CA THR A 41 -4.80 -4.15 -12.77
C THR A 41 -3.29 -4.01 -12.63
N PHE A 42 -2.62 -3.75 -13.76
CA PHE A 42 -1.19 -3.46 -13.78
C PHE A 42 -0.90 -2.14 -13.07
N GLY A 43 0.18 -2.06 -12.30
CA GLY A 43 0.51 -0.85 -11.54
C GLY A 43 -0.37 -0.61 -10.29
N GLU A 44 -1.26 -1.54 -9.95
CA GLU A 44 -2.11 -1.39 -8.77
C GLU A 44 -1.34 -1.54 -7.45
N PHE A 45 -1.73 -0.80 -6.41
CA PHE A 45 -1.13 -0.88 -5.08
C PHE A 45 -1.40 -2.21 -4.37
N ARG A 46 -0.34 -2.85 -3.84
CA ARG A 46 -0.33 -4.13 -3.11
C ARG A 46 0.51 -4.05 -1.84
N GLY A 47 0.11 -3.19 -0.90
CA GLY A 47 0.60 -3.15 0.50
C GLY A 47 2.02 -2.62 0.71
N ASN A 48 2.67 -2.18 -0.38
CA ASN A 48 3.92 -1.41 -0.53
C ASN A 48 4.39 -1.55 -1.98
N ARG A 49 4.02 -2.68 -2.59
CA ARG A 49 4.41 -3.02 -3.96
C ARG A 49 3.38 -2.55 -4.98
N LEU A 50 3.83 -2.41 -6.22
CA LEU A 50 2.99 -2.25 -7.40
C LEU A 50 2.82 -3.60 -8.09
N HIS A 51 1.61 -3.84 -8.57
CA HIS A 51 1.25 -5.06 -9.26
C HIS A 51 1.93 -5.12 -10.64
N THR A 52 2.53 -6.27 -10.97
CA THR A 52 3.38 -6.46 -12.16
C THR A 52 2.67 -7.20 -13.29
N GLY A 53 1.38 -7.48 -13.13
CA GLY A 53 0.54 -8.15 -14.11
C GLY A 53 -0.90 -7.71 -13.98
N ILE A 54 -1.81 -8.54 -14.46
CA ILE A 54 -3.26 -8.42 -14.24
C ILE A 54 -3.79 -9.72 -13.63
N ASP A 55 -4.80 -9.59 -12.79
CA ASP A 55 -5.42 -10.74 -12.11
C ASP A 55 -6.79 -10.99 -12.70
N PHE A 56 -7.01 -12.18 -13.26
CA PHE A 56 -8.30 -12.61 -13.78
C PHE A 56 -9.14 -13.28 -12.68
N ARG A 57 -10.42 -12.91 -12.63
CA ARG A 57 -11.35 -13.49 -11.65
C ARG A 57 -11.64 -14.95 -11.95
N THR A 58 -11.64 -15.76 -10.89
CA THR A 58 -12.11 -17.15 -10.93
C THR A 58 -13.30 -17.38 -10.01
N ASN A 59 -13.96 -16.32 -9.54
CA ASN A 59 -15.09 -16.38 -8.60
C ASN A 59 -14.80 -17.28 -7.38
N MET A 60 -13.59 -17.14 -6.83
CA MET A 60 -13.10 -17.89 -5.67
C MET A 60 -13.00 -19.42 -5.87
N GLN A 61 -13.00 -19.87 -7.13
CA GLN A 61 -12.87 -21.29 -7.49
C GLN A 61 -11.55 -21.55 -8.24
N THR A 62 -11.11 -22.81 -8.20
CA THR A 62 -9.92 -23.29 -8.90
C THR A 62 -10.31 -24.28 -10.01
N GLY A 63 -9.39 -24.58 -10.91
CA GLY A 63 -9.55 -25.65 -11.88
C GLY A 63 -10.11 -25.24 -13.25
N TYR A 64 -10.27 -23.95 -13.53
CA TYR A 64 -10.65 -23.47 -14.88
C TYR A 64 -9.50 -23.65 -15.86
N LYS A 65 -9.79 -23.94 -17.12
CA LYS A 65 -8.76 -24.08 -18.15
C LYS A 65 -8.00 -22.77 -18.38
N VAL A 66 -6.68 -22.88 -18.51
CA VAL A 66 -5.77 -21.77 -18.83
C VAL A 66 -5.11 -22.05 -20.18
N TYR A 67 -5.15 -21.06 -21.06
CA TYR A 67 -4.71 -21.16 -22.45
C TYR A 67 -3.51 -20.27 -22.75
N ALA A 68 -2.65 -20.72 -23.67
CA ALA A 68 -1.58 -19.89 -24.21
C ALA A 68 -2.17 -18.71 -25.00
N VAL A 69 -1.72 -17.49 -24.69
CA VAL A 69 -2.23 -16.25 -25.30
C VAL A 69 -1.76 -16.13 -26.75
N ASP A 70 -0.62 -16.72 -27.07
CA ASP A 70 -0.07 -16.80 -28.42
C ASP A 70 0.85 -18.04 -28.53
N SER A 71 1.22 -18.40 -29.76
CA SER A 71 2.16 -19.46 -30.06
C SER A 71 3.56 -19.11 -29.55
N GLY A 72 4.36 -20.14 -29.23
CA GLY A 72 5.71 -19.93 -28.73
C GLY A 72 6.36 -21.18 -28.20
N LYS A 73 7.33 -20.99 -27.31
CA LYS A 73 8.02 -22.06 -26.57
C LYS A 73 7.79 -21.89 -25.08
N ILE A 74 7.29 -22.92 -24.42
CA ILE A 74 7.34 -23.03 -22.95
C ILE A 74 8.81 -23.22 -22.58
N VAL A 75 9.37 -22.24 -21.86
CA VAL A 75 10.79 -22.21 -21.48
C VAL A 75 11.04 -22.54 -20.01
N ARG A 76 10.03 -22.35 -19.16
CA ARG A 76 10.13 -22.59 -17.72
C ARG A 76 8.78 -23.00 -17.13
N LEU A 77 8.82 -23.99 -16.25
CA LEU A 77 7.81 -24.22 -15.22
C LEU A 77 8.39 -23.81 -13.86
N SER A 78 7.63 -23.10 -13.04
CA SER A 78 7.97 -22.84 -11.64
C SER A 78 7.03 -23.62 -10.75
N VAL A 79 7.56 -24.25 -9.70
CA VAL A 79 6.77 -24.95 -8.66
C VAL A 79 7.34 -24.60 -7.29
N LYS A 80 6.75 -23.61 -6.63
CA LYS A 80 7.21 -23.04 -5.36
C LYS A 80 6.10 -23.03 -4.30
N LYS A 81 6.49 -22.94 -3.03
CA LYS A 81 5.56 -22.81 -1.89
C LYS A 81 4.87 -21.44 -1.85
N SER A 82 5.56 -20.38 -2.27
CA SER A 82 5.12 -18.99 -2.17
C SER A 82 5.36 -18.22 -3.48
N GLY A 83 4.91 -16.95 -3.52
CA GLY A 83 4.99 -16.12 -4.72
C GLY A 83 4.04 -16.65 -5.79
N PHE A 84 4.51 -16.83 -7.02
CA PHE A 84 3.69 -17.33 -8.13
C PHE A 84 3.25 -18.80 -8.03
N GLY A 85 3.74 -19.54 -7.04
CA GLY A 85 3.39 -20.95 -6.88
C GLY A 85 3.77 -21.78 -8.10
N ASN A 86 2.77 -22.45 -8.68
CA ASN A 86 2.86 -23.10 -9.97
C ASN A 86 2.70 -22.06 -11.08
N ALA A 87 3.70 -21.97 -11.97
CA ALA A 87 3.64 -21.06 -13.10
C ALA A 87 4.20 -21.63 -14.40
N VAL A 88 3.65 -21.20 -15.53
CA VAL A 88 4.13 -21.50 -16.89
C VAL A 88 4.68 -20.21 -17.49
N TYR A 89 5.85 -20.28 -18.12
CA TYR A 89 6.49 -19.18 -18.84
C TYR A 89 6.63 -19.53 -20.32
N ILE A 90 6.08 -18.69 -21.19
CA ILE A 90 6.07 -18.91 -22.64
C ILE A 90 6.84 -17.76 -23.31
N GLN A 91 7.90 -18.09 -24.04
CA GLN A 91 8.61 -17.15 -24.90
C GLN A 91 7.93 -17.12 -26.28
N HIS A 92 7.56 -15.93 -26.74
CA HIS A 92 6.89 -15.71 -28.02
C HIS A 92 7.89 -15.25 -29.10
N PRO A 93 7.58 -15.50 -30.39
CA PRO A 93 8.44 -15.08 -31.51
C PRO A 93 8.66 -13.57 -31.63
N ASN A 94 7.72 -12.75 -31.13
CA ASN A 94 7.82 -11.28 -31.11
C ASN A 94 8.77 -10.73 -30.02
N GLY A 95 9.45 -11.61 -29.26
CA GLY A 95 10.37 -11.23 -28.20
C GLY A 95 9.70 -10.98 -26.83
N LEU A 96 8.37 -11.04 -26.75
CA LEU A 96 7.64 -10.98 -25.49
C LEU A 96 7.60 -12.35 -24.79
N MET A 97 7.42 -12.33 -23.47
CA MET A 97 7.14 -13.52 -22.67
C MET A 97 5.81 -13.34 -21.95
N SER A 98 4.98 -14.38 -21.94
CA SER A 98 3.80 -14.45 -21.07
C SER A 98 4.06 -15.38 -19.89
N VAL A 99 3.52 -14.99 -18.73
CA VAL A 99 3.63 -15.75 -17.48
C VAL A 99 2.25 -16.00 -16.91
N TYR A 100 1.96 -17.25 -16.55
CA TYR A 100 0.69 -17.68 -15.98
C TYR A 100 0.97 -18.26 -14.61
N ALA A 101 0.47 -17.64 -13.55
CA ALA A 101 0.81 -17.98 -12.17
C ALA A 101 -0.41 -18.42 -11.36
N HIS A 102 -0.14 -18.86 -10.13
CA HIS A 102 -1.11 -19.41 -9.18
C HIS A 102 -1.86 -20.64 -9.68
N LEU A 103 -1.27 -21.41 -10.59
CA LEU A 103 -1.95 -22.53 -11.24
C LEU A 103 -2.23 -23.67 -10.24
N ASP A 104 -3.35 -24.38 -10.39
CA ASP A 104 -3.63 -25.58 -9.61
C ASP A 104 -2.73 -26.73 -10.09
N ARG A 105 -2.79 -27.00 -11.39
CA ARG A 105 -2.05 -28.09 -12.03
C ARG A 105 -1.71 -27.78 -13.48
N PHE A 106 -0.63 -28.38 -13.94
CA PHE A 106 -0.21 -28.34 -15.34
C PHE A 106 -0.99 -29.36 -16.18
N VAL A 107 -1.15 -29.09 -17.47
CA VAL A 107 -1.79 -30.04 -18.39
C VAL A 107 -0.92 -31.27 -18.63
N GLU A 108 -1.54 -32.43 -18.79
CA GLU A 108 -0.88 -33.66 -19.25
C GLU A 108 -1.09 -33.88 -20.74
N GLU A 109 -2.34 -33.78 -21.21
CA GLU A 109 -2.68 -33.97 -22.61
C GLU A 109 -1.95 -32.99 -23.53
N GLY A 110 -1.38 -33.51 -24.62
CA GLY A 110 -0.63 -32.76 -25.63
C GLY A 110 0.76 -32.24 -25.21
N LEU A 111 0.93 -31.84 -23.95
CA LEU A 111 2.16 -31.20 -23.48
C LEU A 111 2.94 -31.98 -22.41
N GLY A 112 2.34 -32.93 -21.68
CA GLY A 112 3.03 -33.77 -20.69
C GLY A 112 3.66 -33.00 -19.53
N LEU A 113 3.21 -31.78 -19.25
CA LEU A 113 3.84 -30.88 -18.27
C LEU A 113 3.67 -31.43 -16.85
N ARG A 114 2.53 -32.05 -16.54
CA ARG A 114 2.28 -32.65 -15.22
C ARG A 114 3.28 -33.78 -14.94
N SER A 115 3.53 -34.64 -15.91
CA SER A 115 4.54 -35.71 -15.82
C SER A 115 5.96 -35.16 -15.60
N LEU A 116 6.35 -34.06 -16.27
CA LEU A 116 7.65 -33.42 -16.05
C LEU A 116 7.80 -32.91 -14.60
N VAL A 117 6.76 -32.29 -14.05
CA VAL A 117 6.77 -31.83 -12.66
C VAL A 117 6.84 -33.00 -11.68
N ALA A 118 6.10 -34.08 -11.93
CA ALA A 118 6.14 -35.29 -11.09
C ALA A 118 7.55 -35.92 -11.07
N GLN A 119 8.22 -35.99 -12.22
CA GLN A 119 9.61 -36.46 -12.32
C GLN A 119 10.57 -35.56 -11.53
N ALA A 120 10.43 -34.23 -11.65
CA ALA A 120 11.26 -33.29 -10.90
C ALA A 120 11.06 -33.41 -9.38
N ARG A 121 9.81 -33.57 -8.92
CA ARG A 121 9.48 -33.82 -7.50
C ARG A 121 10.15 -35.09 -6.98
N LYS A 122 10.03 -36.20 -7.72
CA LYS A 122 10.66 -37.47 -7.36
C LYS A 122 12.19 -37.36 -7.32
N LYS A 123 12.79 -36.73 -8.34
CA LYS A 123 14.25 -36.56 -8.45
C LYS A 123 14.82 -35.70 -7.31
N ARG A 124 14.15 -34.58 -7.00
CA ARG A 124 14.61 -33.62 -5.98
C ARG A 124 14.10 -33.95 -4.57
N ARG A 125 13.29 -35.02 -4.43
CA ARG A 125 12.68 -35.46 -3.16
C ARG A 125 11.99 -34.32 -2.40
N THR A 126 11.29 -33.47 -3.14
CA THR A 126 10.57 -32.31 -2.59
C THR A 126 9.27 -32.09 -3.35
N ARG A 127 8.26 -31.54 -2.66
CA ARG A 127 7.00 -31.10 -3.28
C ARG A 127 7.20 -29.88 -4.18
N TYR A 128 8.19 -29.04 -3.86
CA TYR A 128 8.50 -27.79 -4.56
C TYR A 128 9.89 -27.87 -5.20
N PRO A 129 10.02 -28.52 -6.36
CA PRO A 129 11.29 -28.64 -7.05
C PRO A 129 11.86 -27.28 -7.45
N GLY A 130 11.09 -26.19 -7.46
CA GLY A 130 11.51 -24.88 -7.95
C GLY A 130 11.38 -24.81 -9.47
N ASN A 131 12.39 -24.22 -10.13
CA ASN A 131 12.36 -24.04 -11.59
C ASN A 131 12.70 -25.35 -12.32
N ILE A 132 11.97 -25.61 -13.41
CA ILE A 132 12.18 -26.68 -14.37
C ILE A 132 12.26 -26.02 -15.75
N PHE A 133 13.42 -26.06 -16.38
CA PHE A 133 13.64 -25.49 -17.71
C PHE A 133 13.40 -26.55 -18.77
N LEU A 134 12.80 -26.14 -19.88
CA LEU A 134 12.39 -27.01 -20.99
C LEU A 134 12.29 -26.18 -22.28
N GLU A 135 12.16 -26.84 -23.43
CA GLU A 135 11.81 -26.18 -24.68
C GLU A 135 10.67 -26.96 -25.34
N LYS A 136 9.43 -26.56 -25.03
CA LYS A 136 8.25 -27.23 -25.58
C LYS A 136 7.38 -26.26 -26.36
N SER A 137 7.17 -26.55 -27.64
CA SER A 137 6.34 -25.76 -28.53
C SER A 137 4.88 -25.77 -28.08
N VAL A 138 4.22 -24.62 -28.17
CA VAL A 138 2.81 -24.42 -27.82
C VAL A 138 2.15 -23.52 -28.86
N LYS A 139 0.88 -23.77 -29.17
CA LYS A 139 0.09 -22.98 -30.11
C LYS A 139 -0.79 -21.97 -29.38
N LYS A 140 -1.09 -20.84 -30.02
CA LYS A 140 -2.13 -19.89 -29.56
C LYS A 140 -3.43 -20.64 -29.25
N GLY A 141 -4.03 -20.36 -28.10
CA GLY A 141 -5.26 -20.99 -27.62
C GLY A 141 -5.11 -22.44 -27.12
N GLN A 142 -3.90 -23.00 -27.09
CA GLN A 142 -3.69 -24.35 -26.57
C GLN A 142 -3.81 -24.38 -25.04
N LEU A 143 -4.49 -25.39 -24.51
CA LEU A 143 -4.56 -25.65 -23.07
C LEU A 143 -3.16 -25.93 -22.51
N ILE A 144 -2.78 -25.18 -21.47
CA ILE A 144 -1.45 -25.31 -20.82
C ILE A 144 -1.55 -25.74 -19.36
N ALA A 145 -2.62 -25.34 -18.67
CA ALA A 145 -2.77 -25.55 -17.24
C ALA A 145 -4.23 -25.35 -16.80
N TYR A 146 -4.43 -25.42 -15.50
CA TYR A 146 -5.69 -25.07 -14.85
C TYR A 146 -5.43 -24.03 -13.76
N SER A 147 -6.30 -23.02 -13.65
CA SER A 147 -6.18 -21.93 -12.67
C SER A 147 -6.27 -22.48 -11.25
N GLY A 148 -5.71 -21.76 -10.29
CA GLY A 148 -5.64 -22.25 -8.93
C GLY A 148 -5.44 -21.15 -7.90
N GLU A 149 -4.76 -21.53 -6.84
CA GLU A 149 -4.41 -20.69 -5.70
C GLU A 149 -3.02 -21.03 -5.16
N SER A 150 -2.17 -21.66 -5.98
CA SER A 150 -0.84 -22.04 -5.50
C SER A 150 0.04 -20.80 -5.29
N GLY A 151 0.91 -20.83 -4.28
CA GLY A 151 1.78 -19.69 -3.98
C GLY A 151 1.15 -18.74 -2.97
N SER A 152 0.81 -17.53 -3.38
CA SER A 152 0.28 -16.47 -2.50
C SER A 152 -0.98 -15.85 -3.09
N GLY A 153 -1.97 -15.54 -2.25
CA GLY A 153 -3.26 -14.97 -2.66
C GLY A 153 -4.39 -15.99 -2.81
N LEU A 154 -5.62 -15.46 -2.84
CA LEU A 154 -6.87 -16.22 -3.06
C LEU A 154 -6.95 -16.74 -4.51
N PRO A 155 -7.89 -17.63 -4.90
CA PRO A 155 -8.00 -18.12 -6.27
C PRO A 155 -8.17 -17.02 -7.31
N HIS A 156 -7.25 -16.99 -8.28
CA HIS A 156 -7.27 -16.13 -9.47
C HIS A 156 -6.28 -16.70 -10.50
N LEU A 157 -6.27 -16.15 -11.71
CA LEU A 157 -5.14 -16.32 -12.63
C LEU A 157 -4.37 -15.00 -12.67
N HIS A 158 -3.15 -14.99 -12.13
CA HIS A 158 -2.21 -13.89 -12.35
C HIS A 158 -1.52 -14.08 -13.69
N TRP A 159 -1.52 -13.02 -14.49
CA TRP A 159 -0.92 -13.03 -15.82
C TRP A 159 -0.03 -11.81 -16.03
N GLU A 160 1.19 -12.06 -16.49
CA GLU A 160 2.12 -11.00 -16.87
C GLU A 160 2.49 -11.11 -18.34
N VAL A 161 2.74 -9.95 -18.94
CA VAL A 161 3.52 -9.81 -20.18
C VAL A 161 4.87 -9.21 -19.79
N ARG A 162 5.95 -9.74 -20.34
CA ARG A 162 7.32 -9.29 -20.09
C ARG A 162 8.06 -8.99 -21.38
N GLN A 163 8.90 -7.98 -21.35
CA GLN A 163 9.80 -7.61 -22.44
C GLN A 163 11.24 -7.96 -22.08
N GLY A 164 12.00 -8.50 -23.04
CA GLY A 164 13.42 -8.82 -22.82
C GLY A 164 13.67 -9.90 -21.76
N GLY A 165 12.67 -10.76 -21.51
CA GLY A 165 12.73 -11.83 -20.52
C GLY A 165 12.00 -11.50 -19.23
N ASP A 166 12.61 -10.72 -18.35
CA ASP A 166 12.15 -10.59 -16.95
C ASP A 166 11.48 -9.25 -16.59
N ALA A 167 11.42 -8.27 -17.50
CA ALA A 167 10.84 -6.96 -17.20
C ALA A 167 9.33 -6.92 -17.51
N PRO A 168 8.43 -6.85 -16.50
CA PRO A 168 7.00 -6.75 -16.73
C PRO A 168 6.61 -5.42 -17.40
N ILE A 169 5.57 -5.48 -18.23
CA ILE A 169 5.00 -4.33 -18.95
C ILE A 169 3.48 -4.43 -18.87
N ASP A 170 2.80 -3.29 -19.03
CA ASP A 170 1.34 -3.26 -19.06
C ASP A 170 0.79 -4.08 -20.24
N PRO A 171 0.03 -5.16 -20.03
CA PRO A 171 -0.54 -5.94 -21.12
C PRO A 171 -1.52 -5.14 -22.01
N PHE A 172 -2.16 -4.10 -21.47
CA PHE A 172 -3.15 -3.30 -22.21
C PHE A 172 -2.52 -2.43 -23.30
N GLU A 173 -1.30 -1.91 -23.08
CA GLU A 173 -0.52 -1.23 -24.12
C GLU A 173 -0.04 -2.17 -25.24
N HIS A 174 -0.13 -3.47 -25.00
CA HIS A 174 0.39 -4.50 -25.88
C HIS A 174 -0.71 -5.34 -26.54
N GLY A 175 -1.93 -4.80 -26.64
CA GLY A 175 -3.03 -5.37 -27.42
C GLY A 175 -3.99 -6.25 -26.62
N PHE A 176 -3.78 -6.44 -25.31
CA PHE A 176 -4.77 -7.15 -24.51
C PHE A 176 -6.04 -6.29 -24.34
N ARG A 177 -7.20 -6.92 -24.51
CA ARG A 177 -8.53 -6.29 -24.41
C ARG A 177 -9.45 -7.21 -23.61
N TYR A 178 -10.36 -6.62 -22.84
CA TYR A 178 -11.42 -7.32 -22.13
C TYR A 178 -12.71 -6.48 -22.19
N GLN A 179 -13.84 -7.06 -21.81
CA GLN A 179 -15.12 -6.34 -21.85
C GLN A 179 -15.23 -5.42 -20.63
N ASP A 180 -15.18 -4.12 -20.88
CA ASP A 180 -15.40 -3.07 -19.87
C ASP A 180 -15.93 -1.80 -20.53
N ASP A 181 -17.12 -1.39 -20.14
CA ASP A 181 -17.78 -0.17 -20.59
C ASP A 181 -18.07 0.79 -19.42
N THR A 182 -17.59 0.45 -18.22
CA THR A 182 -17.84 1.23 -17.01
C THR A 182 -16.69 2.21 -16.79
N PRO A 183 -16.92 3.53 -16.86
CA PRO A 183 -15.86 4.49 -16.61
C PRO A 183 -15.42 4.50 -15.13
N PRO A 184 -14.17 4.88 -14.84
CA PRO A 184 -13.67 5.00 -13.48
C PRO A 184 -14.54 5.87 -12.58
N THR A 185 -14.52 5.61 -11.27
CA THR A 185 -15.18 6.46 -10.27
C THR A 185 -14.16 7.38 -9.60
N ILE A 186 -14.52 8.67 -9.48
CA ILE A 186 -13.78 9.67 -8.72
C ILE A 186 -14.51 9.87 -7.40
N GLU A 187 -13.91 9.44 -6.28
CA GLU A 187 -14.55 9.48 -4.96
C GLU A 187 -14.27 10.79 -4.21
N ALA A 188 -13.05 11.32 -4.30
CA ALA A 188 -12.65 12.51 -3.54
C ALA A 188 -11.39 13.18 -4.12
N VAL A 189 -11.20 14.46 -3.80
CA VAL A 189 -9.92 15.16 -3.90
C VAL A 189 -9.46 15.61 -2.52
N LEU A 190 -8.18 15.43 -2.25
CA LEU A 190 -7.47 15.87 -1.06
C LEU A 190 -6.60 17.05 -1.46
N ILE A 191 -6.72 18.14 -0.72
CA ILE A 191 -5.90 19.35 -0.92
C ILE A 191 -5.04 19.53 0.31
N GLU A 192 -3.72 19.63 0.10
CA GLU A 192 -2.74 19.79 1.17
C GLU A 192 -1.95 21.09 0.98
N PRO A 193 -2.08 22.06 1.90
CA PRO A 193 -1.21 23.23 1.91
C PRO A 193 0.20 22.88 2.40
N LEU A 194 1.23 23.48 1.80
CA LEU A 194 2.62 23.13 2.03
C LEU A 194 3.42 24.28 2.62
N GLY A 195 3.97 24.05 3.80
CA GLY A 195 4.86 24.98 4.45
C GLY A 195 4.14 26.11 5.19
N PRO A 196 4.92 26.97 5.87
CA PRO A 196 4.42 27.89 6.90
C PRO A 196 3.62 29.09 6.37
N LYS A 197 3.58 29.29 5.05
CA LYS A 197 2.87 30.42 4.41
C LYS A 197 1.65 29.99 3.60
N SER A 198 1.29 28.72 3.67
CA SER A 198 0.28 28.13 2.80
C SER A 198 -0.90 27.65 3.61
N THR A 199 -2.12 27.93 3.17
CA THR A 199 -3.35 27.53 3.86
C THR A 199 -4.41 27.01 2.91
N LEU A 200 -5.27 26.18 3.48
CA LEU A 200 -6.52 25.72 2.93
C LEU A 200 -7.63 26.06 3.93
N GLU A 201 -8.59 26.89 3.53
CA GLU A 201 -9.59 27.45 4.44
C GLU A 201 -8.99 28.16 5.67
N GLY A 202 -7.80 28.76 5.51
CA GLY A 202 -7.05 29.37 6.61
C GLY A 202 -6.33 28.38 7.51
N GLN A 203 -6.27 27.09 7.19
CA GLN A 203 -5.58 26.09 8.02
C GLN A 203 -4.39 25.48 7.28
N HIS A 204 -3.38 25.01 8.02
CA HIS A 204 -2.25 24.24 7.48
C HIS A 204 -2.55 22.74 7.30
N GLY A 205 -3.73 22.30 7.70
CA GLY A 205 -4.16 20.91 7.58
C GLY A 205 -4.60 20.55 6.17
N LEU A 206 -4.27 19.32 5.78
CA LEU A 206 -4.91 18.60 4.68
C LEU A 206 -6.44 18.54 4.90
N ARG A 207 -7.22 18.63 3.81
CA ARG A 207 -8.65 18.34 3.83
C ARG A 207 -9.09 17.51 2.63
N GLU A 208 -10.04 16.61 2.88
CA GLU A 208 -10.72 15.80 1.87
C GLU A 208 -12.04 16.48 1.45
N TYR A 209 -12.28 16.51 0.14
CA TYR A 209 -13.50 16.98 -0.50
C TYR A 209 -14.12 15.83 -1.30
N PRO A 210 -15.20 15.22 -0.77
CA PRO A 210 -15.94 14.19 -1.49
C PRO A 210 -16.47 14.73 -2.82
N MET A 211 -16.40 13.89 -3.85
CA MET A 211 -16.87 14.21 -5.19
C MET A 211 -18.31 13.76 -5.39
N GLU A 212 -19.06 14.58 -6.11
CA GLU A 212 -20.44 14.29 -6.50
C GLU A 212 -20.56 14.27 -8.01
N LYS A 213 -21.34 13.34 -8.53
CA LYS A 213 -21.57 13.23 -9.97
C LYS A 213 -22.89 13.91 -10.32
N GLU A 214 -22.80 15.00 -11.08
CA GLU A 214 -23.95 15.73 -11.61
C GLU A 214 -23.82 15.81 -13.14
N ASN A 215 -24.87 15.40 -13.86
CA ASN A 215 -24.90 15.42 -15.34
C ASN A 215 -23.68 14.74 -16.01
N GLY A 216 -23.15 13.67 -15.40
CA GLY A 216 -22.01 12.92 -15.93
C GLY A 216 -20.63 13.49 -15.60
N MET A 217 -20.55 14.67 -14.95
CA MET A 217 -19.32 15.33 -14.52
C MET A 217 -19.20 15.24 -12.99
N TYR A 218 -18.00 14.97 -12.49
CA TYR A 218 -17.73 15.06 -11.05
C TYR A 218 -17.45 16.51 -10.62
N THR A 219 -17.93 16.91 -9.45
CA THR A 219 -17.72 18.23 -8.86
C THR A 219 -17.60 18.13 -7.35
N ILE A 220 -17.17 19.22 -6.71
CA ILE A 220 -17.19 19.39 -5.26
C ILE A 220 -18.28 20.39 -4.89
N ARG A 221 -19.01 20.15 -3.79
CA ARG A 221 -20.13 21.02 -3.34
C ARG A 221 -19.70 22.43 -2.92
N HIS A 222 -18.46 22.56 -2.46
CA HIS A 222 -17.93 23.75 -1.82
C HIS A 222 -16.68 24.20 -2.56
N VAL A 223 -16.56 25.50 -2.84
CA VAL A 223 -15.37 26.11 -3.47
C VAL A 223 -14.31 26.37 -2.39
N PRO A 224 -13.23 25.56 -2.30
CA PRO A 224 -12.19 25.71 -1.31
C PRO A 224 -11.34 26.96 -1.56
N ARG A 225 -10.94 27.63 -0.47
CA ARG A 225 -10.09 28.81 -0.47
C ARG A 225 -8.65 28.40 -0.17
N VAL A 226 -7.73 28.75 -1.05
CA VAL A 226 -6.32 28.34 -0.99
C VAL A 226 -5.38 29.54 -1.06
N CYS A 227 -4.28 29.47 -0.34
CA CYS A 227 -3.21 30.46 -0.33
C CYS A 227 -1.85 29.76 -0.28
N GLY A 228 -0.84 30.30 -0.97
CA GLY A 228 0.51 29.77 -1.01
C GLY A 228 0.65 28.50 -1.86
N LYS A 229 1.45 27.54 -1.38
CA LYS A 229 1.71 26.27 -2.06
C LYS A 229 0.69 25.23 -1.66
N VAL A 230 0.05 24.58 -2.64
CA VAL A 230 -0.83 23.43 -2.41
C VAL A 230 -0.48 22.27 -3.33
N ARG A 231 -0.75 21.04 -2.89
CA ARG A 231 -0.67 19.84 -3.72
C ARG A 231 -1.94 19.00 -3.60
N PHE A 232 -2.13 18.08 -4.54
CA PHE A 232 -3.36 17.32 -4.68
C PHE A 232 -3.14 15.81 -4.57
N THR A 233 -4.04 15.14 -3.88
CA THR A 233 -4.20 13.67 -3.89
C THR A 233 -5.63 13.36 -4.30
N VAL A 234 -5.88 12.28 -5.04
CA VAL A 234 -7.25 11.92 -5.49
C VAL A 234 -7.59 10.49 -5.13
N SER A 235 -8.81 10.26 -4.63
CA SER A 235 -9.35 8.91 -4.47
C SER A 235 -10.10 8.51 -5.72
N VAL A 236 -9.56 7.54 -6.47
CA VAL A 236 -10.17 7.05 -7.72
C VAL A 236 -10.04 5.54 -7.82
N TYR A 237 -10.97 4.89 -8.50
CA TYR A 237 -10.86 3.47 -8.80
C TYR A 237 -11.59 3.13 -10.10
N ASP A 238 -11.25 1.99 -10.67
CA ASP A 238 -11.99 1.39 -11.78
C ASP A 238 -12.65 0.07 -11.35
N GLN A 239 -13.74 -0.31 -12.02
CA GLN A 239 -14.47 -1.55 -11.75
C GLN A 239 -14.01 -2.73 -12.61
N VAL A 240 -13.22 -2.49 -13.67
CA VAL A 240 -12.55 -3.51 -14.47
C VAL A 240 -13.48 -4.63 -14.96
N GLY A 241 -14.70 -4.23 -15.37
CA GLY A 241 -15.77 -5.15 -15.78
C GLY A 241 -16.31 -6.06 -14.67
N ALA A 242 -16.07 -5.73 -13.39
CA ALA A 242 -16.49 -6.51 -12.23
C ALA A 242 -16.85 -5.63 -11.02
N GLN A 243 -17.25 -6.25 -9.89
CA GLN A 243 -17.58 -5.49 -8.67
C GLN A 243 -16.37 -5.03 -7.86
N ASN A 244 -15.15 -5.46 -8.21
CA ASN A 244 -13.96 -5.09 -7.46
C ASN A 244 -13.57 -3.66 -7.79
N LYS A 245 -13.00 -2.95 -6.80
CA LYS A 245 -12.32 -1.69 -7.06
C LYS A 245 -10.87 -1.99 -7.35
N CYS A 246 -10.40 -1.56 -8.52
CA CYS A 246 -9.04 -1.75 -9.00
C CYS A 246 -8.38 -0.42 -9.37
N GLY A 247 -7.08 -0.47 -9.65
CA GLY A 247 -6.33 0.69 -10.09
C GLY A 247 -6.75 1.18 -11.49
N VAL A 248 -6.67 2.49 -11.72
CA VAL A 248 -6.95 3.16 -13.00
C VAL A 248 -5.72 3.15 -13.92
N ALA A 249 -5.88 3.45 -15.22
CA ALA A 249 -4.78 3.40 -16.19
C ALA A 249 -4.11 4.75 -16.48
N ARG A 250 -4.83 5.86 -16.28
CA ARG A 250 -4.24 7.22 -16.39
C ARG A 250 -5.00 8.23 -15.54
N ILE A 251 -4.27 9.19 -14.99
CA ILE A 251 -4.84 10.38 -14.32
C ILE A 251 -4.15 11.63 -14.88
N SER A 252 -4.93 12.63 -15.27
CA SER A 252 -4.45 13.91 -15.78
C SER A 252 -5.18 15.06 -15.08
N LEU A 253 -4.45 16.10 -14.67
CA LEU A 253 -4.98 17.32 -14.07
C LEU A 253 -4.52 18.53 -14.84
N ARG A 254 -5.47 19.40 -15.20
CA ARG A 254 -5.24 20.71 -15.78
C ARG A 254 -5.73 21.80 -14.85
N ILE A 255 -4.97 22.90 -14.76
CA ILE A 255 -5.34 24.11 -14.00
C ILE A 255 -5.43 25.26 -14.99
N ASP A 256 -6.59 25.92 -15.04
CA ASP A 256 -6.93 26.99 -16.00
C ASP A 256 -6.62 26.63 -17.46
N GLY A 257 -6.86 25.36 -17.80
CA GLY A 257 -6.64 24.81 -19.14
C GLY A 257 -5.20 24.44 -19.46
N LYS A 258 -4.24 24.67 -18.56
CA LYS A 258 -2.83 24.26 -18.71
C LYS A 258 -2.60 22.91 -18.03
N ASP A 259 -1.77 22.06 -18.64
CA ASP A 259 -1.38 20.77 -18.08
C ASP A 259 -0.55 20.99 -16.81
N PHE A 260 -0.97 20.35 -15.71
CA PHE A 260 -0.33 20.47 -14.41
C PHE A 260 0.19 19.13 -13.90
N PHE A 261 -0.55 18.04 -14.11
CA PHE A 261 -0.10 16.69 -13.80
C PHE A 261 -0.62 15.70 -14.84
N ASP A 262 0.19 14.71 -15.19
CA ASP A 262 -0.21 13.57 -16.01
C ASP A 262 0.58 12.35 -15.60
N ASN A 263 -0.10 11.22 -15.40
CA ASN A 263 0.58 9.96 -15.16
C ASN A 263 -0.18 8.80 -15.79
N GLN A 264 0.55 8.02 -16.60
CA GLN A 264 0.10 6.75 -17.15
C GLN A 264 0.77 5.59 -16.40
N PHE A 265 -0.02 4.61 -15.95
CA PHE A 265 0.45 3.49 -15.14
C PHE A 265 0.96 2.32 -16.02
N ASP A 266 2.00 2.58 -16.84
CA ASP A 266 2.36 1.77 -18.03
C ASP A 266 3.54 0.79 -17.87
N ARG A 267 4.42 1.00 -16.89
CA ARG A 267 5.55 0.11 -16.61
C ARG A 267 5.87 0.02 -15.14
N VAL A 268 5.99 -1.21 -14.65
CA VAL A 268 6.52 -1.54 -13.33
C VAL A 268 7.52 -2.69 -13.51
N THR A 269 8.72 -2.53 -12.96
CA THR A 269 9.73 -3.59 -12.97
C THR A 269 9.91 -4.17 -11.57
N TYR A 270 10.52 -5.35 -11.44
CA TYR A 270 10.84 -5.88 -10.11
C TYR A 270 11.83 -5.00 -9.32
N ASP A 271 12.60 -4.14 -10.01
CA ASP A 271 13.50 -3.16 -9.39
C ASP A 271 12.79 -1.88 -8.94
N SER A 272 11.58 -1.59 -9.46
CA SER A 272 10.80 -0.39 -9.12
C SER A 272 9.51 -0.68 -8.37
N ASN A 273 9.08 -1.95 -8.31
CA ASN A 273 7.76 -2.27 -7.78
C ASN A 273 7.61 -1.97 -6.29
N HIS A 274 8.68 -1.89 -5.50
CA HIS A 274 8.61 -1.56 -4.07
C HIS A 274 8.29 -0.09 -3.80
N ARG A 275 8.20 0.74 -4.85
CA ARG A 275 7.99 2.19 -4.76
C ARG A 275 6.52 2.59 -4.89
N GLY A 276 5.59 1.71 -4.51
CA GLY A 276 4.16 2.02 -4.54
C GLY A 276 3.80 3.23 -3.70
N GLY A 277 4.53 3.45 -2.60
CA GLY A 277 4.38 4.62 -1.73
C GLY A 277 4.78 5.96 -2.36
N LEU A 278 5.43 6.01 -3.53
CA LEU A 278 5.64 7.26 -4.28
C LEU A 278 4.39 7.71 -5.06
N VAL A 279 3.50 6.76 -5.34
CA VAL A 279 2.33 6.94 -6.20
C VAL A 279 1.06 6.99 -5.36
N TYR A 280 0.94 6.06 -4.41
CA TYR A 280 -0.22 5.87 -3.56
C TYR A 280 0.05 6.37 -2.15
N ASP A 281 -0.84 7.19 -1.62
CA ASP A 281 -0.72 7.67 -0.25
C ASP A 281 -1.06 6.58 0.75
N TYR A 282 -0.05 6.12 1.49
CA TYR A 282 -0.20 5.05 2.46
C TYR A 282 -1.09 5.44 3.64
N ASN A 283 -1.16 6.72 3.99
CA ASN A 283 -2.00 7.20 5.08
C ASN A 283 -3.50 7.08 4.76
N PHE A 284 -3.87 6.98 3.48
CA PHE A 284 -5.27 6.97 3.04
C PHE A 284 -5.66 5.72 2.24
N THR A 285 -4.72 5.12 1.50
CA THR A 285 -4.98 3.95 0.66
C THR A 285 -5.31 2.72 1.52
N ARG A 286 -6.45 2.10 1.22
CA ARG A 286 -6.99 0.93 1.93
C ARG A 286 -7.17 -0.22 0.95
N LEU A 287 -6.54 -1.35 1.26
CA LEU A 287 -6.74 -2.62 0.54
C LEU A 287 -7.76 -3.54 1.25
N GLY A 288 -8.47 -3.01 2.26
CA GLY A 288 -9.50 -3.73 3.03
C GLY A 288 -10.90 -3.50 2.47
N ASN A 289 -11.95 -3.78 3.25
CA ASN A 289 -13.33 -3.48 2.87
C ASN A 289 -13.82 -2.20 3.61
N PRO A 290 -14.17 -1.11 2.91
CA PRO A 290 -14.07 -0.91 1.46
C PRO A 290 -12.63 -0.63 1.00
N VAL A 291 -12.31 -1.05 -0.24
CA VAL A 291 -11.04 -0.71 -0.90
C VAL A 291 -11.11 0.77 -1.31
N GLN A 292 -10.01 1.51 -1.12
CA GLN A 292 -9.89 2.91 -1.53
C GLN A 292 -8.45 3.17 -1.97
N TYR A 293 -8.26 3.80 -3.12
CA TYR A 293 -6.94 4.12 -3.67
C TYR A 293 -6.75 5.62 -3.74
N TYR A 294 -5.75 6.14 -3.02
CA TYR A 294 -5.41 7.56 -3.02
C TYR A 294 -4.13 7.80 -3.80
N TYR A 295 -4.22 8.46 -4.95
CA TYR A 295 -3.11 8.74 -5.85
C TYR A 295 -2.59 10.14 -5.62
N ARG A 296 -1.26 10.27 -5.49
CA ARG A 296 -0.59 11.57 -5.46
C ARG A 296 -0.55 12.16 -6.86
N LEU A 297 -0.98 13.40 -6.99
CA LEU A 297 -0.79 14.19 -8.21
C LEU A 297 0.46 15.08 -8.10
N TYR A 298 1.51 14.53 -7.48
CA TYR A 298 2.79 15.18 -7.24
C TYR A 298 3.90 14.13 -7.09
N THR A 299 5.15 14.55 -7.30
CA THR A 299 6.31 13.66 -7.25
C THR A 299 7.19 13.98 -6.04
N ILE A 300 7.26 13.07 -5.06
CA ILE A 300 8.26 13.14 -3.98
C ILE A 300 9.67 12.95 -4.56
N SER A 301 9.82 12.00 -5.51
CA SER A 301 11.07 11.81 -6.25
C SER A 301 10.79 11.43 -7.69
N ALA A 302 10.90 12.40 -8.60
CA ALA A 302 10.73 12.17 -10.04
C ALA A 302 11.74 11.14 -10.58
N GLN A 303 12.98 11.15 -10.08
CA GLN A 303 14.03 10.22 -10.49
C GLN A 303 13.68 8.75 -10.17
N HIS A 304 13.01 8.50 -9.05
CA HIS A 304 12.70 7.15 -8.58
C HIS A 304 11.28 6.71 -8.96
N PHE A 305 10.50 7.56 -9.62
CA PHE A 305 9.11 7.28 -9.93
C PHE A 305 8.98 5.97 -10.72
N PRO A 306 8.04 5.08 -10.35
CA PRO A 306 8.08 3.70 -10.83
C PRO A 306 7.63 3.51 -12.29
N TYR A 307 6.90 4.48 -12.86
CA TYR A 307 6.32 4.46 -14.23
C TYR A 307 7.13 5.29 -15.24
N ARG A 308 6.88 5.13 -16.54
CA ARG A 308 7.65 5.83 -17.59
C ARG A 308 7.26 7.29 -17.77
N GLY A 309 5.98 7.62 -17.60
CA GLY A 309 5.38 8.85 -18.14
C GLY A 309 4.71 9.71 -17.08
N VAL A 310 5.42 10.09 -16.02
CA VAL A 310 4.92 11.12 -15.10
C VAL A 310 5.37 12.50 -15.55
N PHE A 311 4.39 13.39 -15.69
CA PHE A 311 4.59 14.82 -15.78
C PHE A 311 3.95 15.47 -14.56
N ALA A 312 4.68 16.37 -13.91
CA ALA A 312 4.18 17.15 -12.79
C ALA A 312 4.83 18.54 -12.84
N GLU A 313 4.05 19.55 -13.22
CA GLU A 313 4.51 20.94 -13.26
C GLU A 313 4.95 21.35 -11.84
N HIS A 314 6.18 21.86 -11.71
CA HIS A 314 6.80 22.16 -10.42
C HIS A 314 6.74 21.00 -9.40
N GLY A 315 6.81 19.75 -9.88
CA GLY A 315 6.71 18.56 -9.04
C GLY A 315 5.29 18.26 -8.54
N GLY A 316 4.25 18.92 -9.09
CA GLY A 316 2.86 18.81 -8.68
C GLY A 316 2.49 19.71 -7.50
N VAL A 317 3.31 20.74 -7.24
CA VAL A 317 3.04 21.78 -6.25
C VAL A 317 2.57 23.03 -6.96
N TRP A 318 1.33 23.43 -6.71
CA TRP A 318 0.73 24.62 -7.28
C TRP A 318 1.01 25.81 -6.36
N GLU A 319 1.83 26.75 -6.83
CA GLU A 319 2.17 28.00 -6.12
C GLU A 319 1.18 29.09 -6.52
N THR A 320 0.29 29.48 -5.61
CA THR A 320 -0.78 30.44 -5.90
C THR A 320 -0.39 31.88 -5.60
N SER A 321 0.71 32.13 -4.89
CA SER A 321 1.11 33.49 -4.44
C SER A 321 1.30 34.50 -5.57
N GLY A 322 1.60 34.03 -6.79
CA GLY A 322 1.82 34.85 -7.98
C GLY A 322 0.60 34.96 -8.91
N LEU A 323 -0.53 34.36 -8.55
CA LEU A 323 -1.74 34.31 -9.39
C LEU A 323 -2.69 35.47 -9.07
N GLU A 324 -3.66 35.69 -9.97
CA GLU A 324 -4.78 36.59 -9.71
C GLU A 324 -5.66 36.01 -8.59
N GLU A 325 -6.28 36.88 -7.79
CA GLU A 325 -7.25 36.41 -6.79
C GLU A 325 -8.57 36.04 -7.46
N GLY A 326 -9.25 35.06 -6.89
CA GLY A 326 -10.56 34.63 -7.35
C GLY A 326 -10.56 33.17 -7.82
N LEU A 327 -11.48 32.86 -8.74
CA LEU A 327 -11.78 31.48 -9.09
C LEU A 327 -10.84 30.94 -10.16
N HIS A 328 -10.20 29.83 -9.84
CA HIS A 328 -9.39 29.02 -10.75
C HIS A 328 -10.06 27.67 -10.99
N THR A 329 -9.96 27.16 -12.23
CA THR A 329 -10.64 25.91 -12.63
C THR A 329 -9.66 24.75 -12.69
N LEU A 330 -9.98 23.68 -11.98
CA LEU A 330 -9.25 22.41 -12.03
C LEU A 330 -10.08 21.40 -12.83
N ASN A 331 -9.49 20.81 -13.86
CA ASN A 331 -10.11 19.74 -14.66
C ASN A 331 -9.29 18.46 -14.48
N LEU A 332 -9.90 17.44 -13.88
CA LEU A 332 -9.32 16.13 -13.64
C LEU A 332 -9.93 15.12 -14.63
N ASP A 333 -9.10 14.43 -15.40
CA ASP A 333 -9.51 13.37 -16.31
C ASP A 333 -8.91 12.04 -15.84
N VAL A 334 -9.73 11.00 -15.73
CA VAL A 334 -9.34 9.66 -15.25
C VAL A 334 -9.79 8.62 -16.26
N ARG A 335 -8.86 7.78 -16.69
CA ARG A 335 -9.12 6.70 -17.67
C ARG A 335 -8.81 5.32 -17.13
N ASP A 336 -9.63 4.36 -17.52
CA ASP A 336 -9.31 2.94 -17.36
C ASP A 336 -8.47 2.42 -18.53
N ALA A 337 -8.17 1.12 -18.49
CA ALA A 337 -7.36 0.44 -19.48
C ALA A 337 -8.04 0.26 -20.85
N MET A 338 -9.38 0.26 -20.90
CA MET A 338 -10.16 0.15 -22.13
C MET A 338 -10.47 1.52 -22.78
N GLY A 339 -10.12 2.61 -22.10
CA GLY A 339 -10.22 3.97 -22.57
C GLY A 339 -11.47 4.72 -22.10
N ASN A 340 -12.30 4.13 -21.24
CA ASN A 340 -13.45 4.82 -20.66
C ASN A 340 -12.97 5.99 -19.79
N LEU A 341 -13.70 7.11 -19.82
CA LEU A 341 -13.29 8.38 -19.23
C LEU A 341 -14.31 8.85 -18.19
N SER A 342 -13.80 9.25 -17.03
CA SER A 342 -14.51 10.11 -16.08
C SER A 342 -13.78 11.43 -15.94
N SER A 343 -14.53 12.52 -15.91
CA SER A 343 -14.00 13.87 -15.74
C SER A 343 -14.57 14.52 -14.49
N ALA A 344 -13.76 15.32 -13.81
CA ALA A 344 -14.20 16.24 -12.76
C ALA A 344 -13.83 17.68 -13.11
N ARG A 345 -14.73 18.61 -12.79
CA ARG A 345 -14.48 20.05 -12.88
C ARG A 345 -14.72 20.68 -11.52
N MET A 346 -13.67 21.26 -10.95
CA MET A 346 -13.69 21.90 -9.64
C MET A 346 -13.30 23.37 -9.76
N GLN A 347 -13.76 24.17 -8.81
CA GLN A 347 -13.28 25.53 -8.64
C GLN A 347 -12.57 25.66 -7.29
N LEU A 348 -11.42 26.32 -7.30
CA LEU A 348 -10.72 26.78 -6.10
C LEU A 348 -10.68 28.30 -6.12
N SER A 349 -10.83 28.94 -4.96
CA SER A 349 -10.67 30.38 -4.80
C SER A 349 -9.27 30.67 -4.29
N VAL A 350 -8.44 31.36 -5.09
CA VAL A 350 -7.11 31.81 -4.67
C VAL A 350 -7.23 33.13 -3.90
N GLU A 351 -6.60 33.18 -2.73
CA GLU A 351 -6.48 34.37 -1.87
C GLU A 351 -4.98 34.74 -1.74
N LYS A 352 -4.63 36.03 -1.80
CA LYS A 352 -3.22 36.47 -1.66
C LYS A 352 -2.74 36.49 -0.22
N GLU A 353 -3.64 36.76 0.73
CA GLU A 353 -3.28 36.89 2.13
C GLU A 353 -3.46 35.57 2.87
N HIS A 354 -2.42 35.19 3.59
CA HIS A 354 -2.47 34.17 4.61
C HIS A 354 -3.32 34.71 5.78
N SER A 355 -4.62 34.44 5.77
CA SER A 355 -5.48 34.64 6.94
C SER A 355 -5.64 33.30 7.66
N PRO A 356 -4.71 32.92 8.55
CA PRO A 356 -4.84 31.68 9.28
C PRO A 356 -6.15 31.75 10.09
N ARG A 357 -7.04 30.77 9.91
CA ARG A 357 -8.30 30.59 10.63
C ARG A 357 -8.30 29.24 11.33
N PRO A 358 -7.97 29.17 12.64
CA PRO A 358 -8.02 27.91 13.35
C PRO A 358 -9.47 27.43 13.39
N PRO A 359 -9.68 26.11 13.43
CA PRO A 359 -11.02 25.55 13.59
C PRO A 359 -11.65 26.08 14.88
N GLN A 360 -12.95 26.39 14.85
CA GLN A 360 -13.70 26.71 16.07
C GLN A 360 -13.55 25.53 17.06
N PRO A 361 -13.31 25.80 18.36
CA PRO A 361 -13.26 24.74 19.36
C PRO A 361 -14.53 23.89 19.31
N ALA A 362 -14.36 22.57 19.31
CA ALA A 362 -15.48 21.64 19.32
C ALA A 362 -16.26 21.78 20.63
N GLY A 363 -17.42 22.44 20.56
CA GLY A 363 -18.35 22.55 21.67
C GLY A 363 -18.05 23.72 22.60
N ALA A 364 -19.05 24.59 22.77
CA ALA A 364 -19.11 25.57 23.85
C ALA A 364 -19.30 24.83 25.19
N GLN A 365 -18.25 24.19 25.71
CA GLN A 365 -18.22 23.70 27.09
C GLN A 365 -16.81 23.91 27.67
N GLU A 366 -16.76 24.86 28.61
CA GLU A 366 -15.64 25.41 29.40
C GLU A 366 -14.80 26.55 28.79
N GLN A 367 -14.95 27.74 29.39
CA GLN A 367 -14.11 28.94 29.21
C GLN A 367 -12.71 28.74 29.82
N ARG A 368 -11.90 27.82 29.30
CA ARG A 368 -10.48 27.67 29.70
C ARG A 368 -9.55 28.08 28.57
N ALA A 369 -8.44 28.72 28.92
CA ALA A 369 -7.41 29.06 27.96
C ALA A 369 -6.81 27.78 27.37
N HIS A 370 -6.66 27.74 26.06
CA HIS A 370 -6.19 26.57 25.32
C HIS A 370 -4.95 26.93 24.51
N PHE A 371 -3.85 26.22 24.74
CA PHE A 371 -2.60 26.35 23.97
C PHE A 371 -2.26 25.02 23.30
N GLU A 372 -2.23 25.03 21.97
CA GLU A 372 -1.96 23.88 21.13
C GLU A 372 -0.67 24.09 20.33
N LEU A 373 0.13 23.03 20.23
CA LEU A 373 1.28 22.95 19.33
C LEU A 373 0.97 21.85 18.31
N ARG A 374 1.00 22.20 17.02
CA ARG A 374 0.79 21.29 15.92
C ARG A 374 2.05 21.16 15.08
N GLU A 375 2.38 19.92 14.72
CA GLU A 375 3.56 19.56 13.94
C GLU A 375 3.16 19.30 12.48
N PHE A 376 3.87 19.95 11.56
CA PHE A 376 3.73 19.77 10.12
C PHE A 376 5.11 19.47 9.50
N PRO A 377 5.16 18.91 8.27
CA PRO A 377 6.42 18.73 7.57
C PRO A 377 7.21 20.04 7.45
N GLY A 378 8.30 20.15 8.22
CA GLY A 378 9.21 21.30 8.19
C GLY A 378 8.81 22.54 9.00
N PHE A 379 7.70 22.53 9.75
CA PHE A 379 7.32 23.67 10.59
C PHE A 379 6.37 23.31 11.74
N LEU A 380 6.25 24.22 12.70
CA LEU A 380 5.33 24.14 13.83
C LEU A 380 4.29 25.25 13.74
N GLU A 381 3.04 24.93 14.05
CA GLU A 381 1.97 25.91 14.30
C GLU A 381 1.67 25.95 15.80
N PHE A 382 1.51 27.15 16.33
CA PHE A 382 1.10 27.42 17.70
C PHE A 382 -0.26 28.09 17.67
N VAL A 383 -1.25 27.54 18.36
CA VAL A 383 -2.60 28.10 18.45
C VAL A 383 -2.92 28.40 19.90
N PHE A 384 -3.38 29.62 20.18
CA PHE A 384 -3.78 30.05 21.50
C PHE A 384 -5.18 30.67 21.48
N ALA A 385 -6.11 30.07 22.22
CA ALA A 385 -7.44 30.62 22.46
C ALA A 385 -7.55 31.02 23.94
N PRO A 386 -7.53 32.31 24.29
CA PRO A 386 -7.64 32.74 25.68
C PRO A 386 -9.08 32.63 26.19
N ALA A 387 -9.24 32.36 27.49
CA ALA A 387 -10.56 32.31 28.14
C ALA A 387 -11.23 33.70 28.26
N GLU A 388 -10.43 34.77 28.22
CA GLU A 388 -10.87 36.16 28.29
C GLU A 388 -9.99 37.05 27.39
N ALA A 389 -10.42 38.28 27.15
CA ALA A 389 -9.68 39.22 26.32
C ALA A 389 -8.27 39.52 26.88
N LEU A 390 -7.30 39.77 25.99
CA LEU A 390 -5.91 40.08 26.33
C LEU A 390 -5.64 41.60 26.27
N GLN A 391 -4.61 42.06 26.98
CA GLN A 391 -4.14 43.46 26.90
C GLN A 391 -3.33 43.74 25.63
N SER A 392 -2.66 42.72 25.10
CA SER A 392 -1.82 42.77 23.90
C SER A 392 -1.78 41.40 23.24
N ALA A 393 -1.24 41.33 22.02
CA ALA A 393 -1.04 40.05 21.34
C ALA A 393 -0.15 39.13 22.18
N PRO A 394 -0.48 37.83 22.28
CA PRO A 394 0.35 36.87 22.98
C PRO A 394 1.64 36.63 22.21
N GLY A 395 2.69 36.19 22.90
CA GLY A 395 4.00 35.92 22.32
C GLY A 395 4.43 34.46 22.54
N VAL A 396 5.15 33.91 21.56
CA VAL A 396 5.81 32.61 21.64
C VAL A 396 7.32 32.81 21.59
N THR A 397 8.03 32.24 22.57
CA THR A 397 9.49 32.23 22.61
C THR A 397 10.00 30.82 22.40
N ILE A 398 10.90 30.64 21.43
CA ILE A 398 11.49 29.35 21.08
C ILE A 398 12.96 29.41 21.49
N SER A 399 13.37 28.43 22.29
CA SER A 399 14.73 28.32 22.81
C SER A 399 15.32 26.95 22.54
N HIS A 400 16.62 26.90 22.29
CA HIS A 400 17.39 25.66 22.16
C HIS A 400 18.67 25.76 22.99
N LYS A 401 19.00 24.72 23.76
CA LYS A 401 20.16 24.70 24.66
C LYS A 401 20.25 25.95 25.56
N HIS A 402 19.10 26.35 26.12
CA HIS A 402 18.92 27.54 26.97
C HIS A 402 19.21 28.90 26.29
N ARG A 403 19.30 28.95 24.96
CA ARG A 403 19.41 30.19 24.19
C ARG A 403 18.11 30.44 23.44
N VAL A 404 17.60 31.67 23.53
CA VAL A 404 16.45 32.10 22.72
C VAL A 404 16.87 32.16 21.26
N ILE A 405 16.21 31.39 20.41
CA ILE A 405 16.40 31.39 18.96
C ILE A 405 15.48 32.42 18.32
N LYS A 406 14.21 32.43 18.74
CA LYS A 406 13.18 33.27 18.12
C LYS A 406 12.14 33.72 19.14
N ARG A 407 11.67 34.95 18.98
CA ARG A 407 10.44 35.47 19.60
C ARG A 407 9.47 35.79 18.48
N ILE A 408 8.23 35.35 18.62
CA ILE A 408 7.17 35.52 17.63
C ILE A 408 5.98 36.12 18.35
N GLU A 409 5.53 37.29 17.91
CA GLU A 409 4.23 37.83 18.30
C GLU A 409 3.16 37.05 17.51
N MET A 410 2.13 36.58 18.20
CA MET A 410 1.08 35.78 17.57
C MET A 410 0.07 36.71 16.88
N GLU A 411 -0.35 36.32 15.69
CA GLU A 411 -1.31 37.05 14.87
C GLU A 411 -2.74 36.57 15.17
N PRO A 412 -3.78 37.41 15.03
CA PRO A 412 -5.17 36.98 15.16
C PRO A 412 -5.49 35.83 14.18
N GLY A 413 -5.91 34.70 14.73
CA GLY A 413 -6.31 33.52 13.97
C GLY A 413 -7.82 33.51 13.67
N GLY A 414 -8.68 34.04 14.52
CA GLY A 414 -10.13 33.95 14.28
C GLY A 414 -10.91 34.63 15.38
N GLU A 415 -12.18 34.26 15.56
CA GLU A 415 -12.94 34.73 16.73
C GLU A 415 -12.25 34.25 18.00
N ASN A 416 -11.65 35.19 18.73
CA ASN A 416 -10.99 34.98 20.03
C ASN A 416 -9.87 33.90 20.01
N SER A 417 -9.02 33.90 18.97
CA SER A 417 -7.84 33.03 18.90
C SER A 417 -6.67 33.71 18.20
N PHE A 418 -5.46 33.24 18.51
CA PHE A 418 -4.19 33.70 17.97
C PHE A 418 -3.39 32.52 17.42
N ALA A 419 -2.60 32.76 16.37
CA ALA A 419 -1.73 31.76 15.77
C ALA A 419 -0.32 32.32 15.53
N ALA A 420 0.68 31.43 15.56
CA ALA A 420 2.03 31.74 15.13
C ALA A 420 2.65 30.51 14.49
N VAL A 421 3.56 30.72 13.54
CA VAL A 421 4.21 29.64 12.80
C VAL A 421 5.74 29.76 12.92
N TYR A 422 6.42 28.62 13.10
CA TYR A 422 7.87 28.54 13.12
C TYR A 422 8.38 27.51 12.13
N ALA A 423 9.12 27.96 11.11
CA ALA A 423 9.80 27.09 10.16
C ALA A 423 11.03 26.44 10.82
N LEU A 424 11.08 25.10 10.79
CA LEU A 424 12.18 24.33 11.35
C LEU A 424 13.43 24.44 10.46
N GLN A 425 14.59 24.41 11.11
CA GLN A 425 15.90 24.46 10.48
C GLN A 425 16.76 23.30 10.97
N GLU A 426 17.77 22.88 10.20
CA GLU A 426 18.69 21.83 10.66
C GLU A 426 19.36 22.16 12.01
N ALA A 427 19.63 23.45 12.26
CA ALA A 427 20.21 23.95 13.50
C ALA A 427 19.30 23.78 14.73
N ASP A 428 18.00 23.51 14.52
CA ASP A 428 17.04 23.23 15.59
C ASP A 428 17.18 21.83 16.16
N ALA A 429 17.95 20.94 15.51
CA ALA A 429 18.13 19.55 15.93
C ALA A 429 18.51 19.44 17.42
N GLY A 430 17.67 18.76 18.19
CA GLY A 430 17.74 18.68 19.64
C GLY A 430 16.36 18.84 20.28
N ILE A 431 16.29 19.45 21.46
CA ILE A 431 15.04 19.74 22.16
C ILE A 431 14.80 21.24 22.15
N LEU A 432 13.75 21.66 21.46
CA LEU A 432 13.22 23.01 21.52
C LEU A 432 12.36 23.18 22.77
N THR A 433 12.49 24.33 23.42
CA THR A 433 11.57 24.79 24.48
C THR A 433 10.73 25.92 23.92
N ILE A 434 9.42 25.68 23.85
CA ILE A 434 8.41 26.64 23.39
C ILE A 434 7.72 27.22 24.61
N GLU A 435 7.77 28.53 24.77
CA GLU A 435 7.13 29.25 25.87
C GLU A 435 6.11 30.24 25.32
N LEU A 436 4.85 30.05 25.66
CA LEU A 436 3.78 31.02 25.41
C LEU A 436 3.73 32.00 26.60
N THR A 437 3.58 33.29 26.29
CA THR A 437 3.34 34.35 27.27
C THR A 437 2.19 35.24 26.83
N ALA A 438 1.25 35.54 27.73
CA ALA A 438 0.16 36.48 27.48
C ALA A 438 -0.22 37.23 28.76
N VAL A 439 -0.92 38.36 28.64
CA VAL A 439 -1.48 39.10 29.78
C VAL A 439 -2.95 39.34 29.53
N THR A 440 -3.81 38.87 30.44
CA THR A 440 -5.27 39.07 30.33
C THR A 440 -5.64 40.52 30.60
N GLN A 441 -6.82 40.97 30.16
CA GLN A 441 -7.31 42.33 30.43
C GLN A 441 -7.28 42.70 31.91
N ARG A 442 -7.48 41.73 32.81
CA ARG A 442 -7.41 41.91 34.27
C ARG A 442 -5.97 42.01 34.82
N GLY A 443 -4.96 41.95 33.97
CA GLY A 443 -3.54 42.03 34.33
C GLY A 443 -2.92 40.70 34.77
N GLN A 444 -3.61 39.57 34.59
CA GLN A 444 -3.07 38.25 34.95
C GLN A 444 -2.06 37.80 33.89
N ALA A 445 -0.85 37.45 34.30
CA ALA A 445 0.15 36.84 33.42
C ALA A 445 -0.17 35.35 33.20
N LEU A 446 -0.22 34.94 31.94
CA LEU A 446 -0.35 33.55 31.50
C LEU A 446 0.99 33.10 30.93
N ARG A 447 1.44 31.91 31.36
CA ARG A 447 2.65 31.27 30.83
C ARG A 447 2.44 29.78 30.68
N GLU A 448 2.73 29.26 29.48
CA GLU A 448 2.74 27.83 29.18
C GLU A 448 4.10 27.46 28.59
N SER A 449 4.59 26.26 28.89
CA SER A 449 5.85 25.75 28.34
C SER A 449 5.68 24.33 27.81
N ARG A 450 6.28 24.07 26.65
CA ARG A 450 6.29 22.77 25.98
C ARG A 450 7.71 22.45 25.49
N LYS A 451 8.10 21.18 25.59
CA LYS A 451 9.32 20.67 24.95
C LYS A 451 8.94 19.99 23.65
N PHE A 452 9.73 20.23 22.61
CA PHE A 452 9.56 19.62 21.30
C PHE A 452 10.92 19.07 20.87
N PRO A 453 11.14 17.74 20.93
CA PRO A 453 12.30 17.15 20.28
C PRO A 453 12.19 17.42 18.77
N VAL A 454 13.29 17.47 18.05
CA VAL A 454 13.29 17.53 16.59
C VAL A 454 14.64 17.03 16.11
N GLN A 455 14.65 16.16 15.10
CA GLN A 455 15.88 15.70 14.50
C GLN A 455 15.83 15.85 12.99
N ALA A 456 16.76 16.61 12.42
CA ALA A 456 16.97 16.63 10.98
C ALA A 456 17.66 15.33 10.55
N ILE A 457 17.09 14.62 9.58
CA ILE A 457 17.60 13.38 9.00
C ILE A 457 17.85 13.61 7.52
N SER A 458 19.09 13.39 7.08
CA SER A 458 19.44 13.56 5.67
C SER A 458 19.10 12.33 4.85
N ALA A 459 18.49 12.49 3.68
CA ALA A 459 18.26 11.41 2.73
C ALA A 459 19.57 10.72 2.31
N LYS A 460 20.60 11.52 2.05
CA LYS A 460 21.89 10.99 1.58
C LYS A 460 22.61 10.19 2.66
N ARG A 461 22.63 10.69 3.90
CA ARG A 461 23.44 10.08 4.99
C ARG A 461 22.63 9.12 5.87
N GLY A 462 21.31 9.22 5.87
CA GLY A 462 20.47 8.58 6.88
C GLY A 462 20.63 9.25 8.24
N GLY A 463 20.16 8.57 9.28
CA GLY A 463 20.25 9.04 10.65
C GLY A 463 19.35 8.27 11.60
N THR A 464 19.43 8.62 12.88
CA THR A 464 18.67 7.99 13.96
C THR A 464 18.00 9.07 14.80
N VAL A 465 16.76 8.82 15.20
CA VAL A 465 16.00 9.61 16.17
C VAL A 465 15.65 8.74 17.36
N THR A 466 15.74 9.29 18.56
CA THR A 466 15.44 8.59 19.81
C THR A 466 14.42 9.34 20.65
N TYR A 467 13.59 8.59 21.36
CA TYR A 467 12.85 9.08 22.52
C TYR A 467 13.49 8.44 23.75
N GLY A 468 14.36 9.21 24.40
CA GLY A 468 15.15 8.74 25.54
C GLY A 468 15.93 7.45 25.21
N GLN A 469 15.78 6.44 26.04
CA GLN A 469 16.26 5.07 25.78
C GLN A 469 15.11 4.15 25.31
N GLU A 470 13.87 4.60 25.46
CA GLU A 470 12.66 3.80 25.35
C GLU A 470 12.30 3.44 23.91
N ALA A 471 12.56 4.35 22.96
CA ALA A 471 12.31 4.10 21.55
C ALA A 471 13.36 4.73 20.63
N GLU A 472 13.66 4.05 19.52
CA GLU A 472 14.58 4.48 18.47
C GLU A 472 13.98 4.22 17.10
N MET A 473 14.22 5.13 16.15
CA MET A 473 14.00 4.91 14.72
C MET A 473 15.24 5.29 13.93
N SER A 474 15.63 4.40 13.04
CA SER A 474 16.88 4.48 12.29
C SER A 474 16.61 4.35 10.79
N PHE A 475 17.21 5.25 10.01
CA PHE A 475 17.16 5.31 8.56
C PHE A 475 18.56 5.07 8.00
N PRO A 476 18.80 4.01 7.22
CA PRO A 476 20.08 3.83 6.55
C PRO A 476 20.31 4.91 5.47
N ALA A 477 21.57 5.10 5.06
CA ALA A 477 21.92 6.03 3.99
C ALA A 477 21.17 5.71 2.68
N GLY A 478 20.50 6.72 2.11
CA GLY A 478 19.66 6.58 0.92
C GLY A 478 18.33 5.86 1.17
N ALA A 479 17.84 5.82 2.41
CA ALA A 479 16.51 5.29 2.72
C ALA A 479 15.38 6.27 2.41
N LEU A 480 15.64 7.57 2.56
CA LEU A 480 14.67 8.63 2.29
C LEU A 480 14.88 9.22 0.89
N TYR A 481 13.82 9.81 0.36
CA TYR A 481 13.86 10.52 -0.92
C TYR A 481 14.26 12.00 -0.77
N GLU A 482 13.95 12.59 0.38
CA GLU A 482 14.29 13.96 0.74
C GLU A 482 14.72 14.06 2.21
N ASP A 483 15.36 15.18 2.57
CA ASP A 483 15.71 15.45 3.96
C ASP A 483 14.42 15.72 4.75
N ILE A 484 14.31 15.14 5.95
CA ILE A 484 13.11 15.24 6.78
C ILE A 484 13.46 15.74 8.18
N PHE A 485 12.45 16.26 8.87
CA PHE A 485 12.47 16.35 10.33
C PHE A 485 11.70 15.15 10.90
N ALA A 486 12.37 14.39 11.75
CA ALA A 486 11.84 13.18 12.35
C ALA A 486 11.73 13.33 13.87
N ASN A 487 10.78 12.60 14.44
CA ASN A 487 10.48 12.64 15.86
C ASN A 487 9.77 11.37 16.34
N ILE A 488 9.74 11.18 17.65
CA ILE A 488 9.03 10.08 18.29
C ILE A 488 8.22 10.64 19.47
N TRP A 489 6.92 10.35 19.49
CA TRP A 489 6.01 10.78 20.55
C TRP A 489 5.30 9.59 21.19
N PRO A 490 5.10 9.57 22.52
CA PRO A 490 4.12 8.66 23.10
C PRO A 490 2.74 8.98 22.55
N ALA A 491 1.97 7.95 22.22
CA ALA A 491 0.68 8.05 21.58
C ALA A 491 -0.38 7.35 22.42
N THR A 492 -1.58 7.92 22.46
CA THR A 492 -2.75 7.33 23.13
C THR A 492 -3.91 7.08 22.15
N ALA A 493 -3.77 7.49 20.89
CA ALA A 493 -4.78 7.38 19.84
C ALA A 493 -4.83 5.97 19.22
N TYR A 494 -5.09 4.95 20.05
CA TYR A 494 -5.24 3.56 19.65
C TYR A 494 -6.31 2.85 20.48
N HIS A 495 -6.78 1.69 20.01
CA HIS A 495 -7.68 0.84 20.78
C HIS A 495 -6.97 -0.40 21.31
N VAL A 496 -7.20 -0.71 22.58
CA VAL A 496 -6.73 -1.95 23.20
C VAL A 496 -7.56 -3.12 22.67
N THR A 497 -6.89 -4.19 22.26
CA THR A 497 -7.55 -5.43 21.82
C THR A 497 -7.47 -6.47 22.93
N LYS A 498 -8.59 -7.09 23.28
CA LYS A 498 -8.62 -8.16 24.29
C LYS A 498 -7.69 -9.30 23.88
N GLY A 499 -6.80 -9.70 24.79
CA GLY A 499 -5.79 -10.73 24.54
C GLY A 499 -4.48 -10.21 23.94
N LEU A 500 -4.42 -8.91 23.58
CA LEU A 500 -3.22 -8.21 23.15
C LEU A 500 -2.95 -6.98 24.02
N PRO A 501 -2.72 -7.13 25.34
CA PRO A 501 -2.37 -5.99 26.18
C PRO A 501 -1.06 -5.34 25.72
N VAL A 502 -1.07 -4.01 25.68
CA VAL A 502 0.12 -3.19 25.43
C VAL A 502 1.07 -3.31 26.62
N ILE A 503 2.37 -3.42 26.34
CA ILE A 503 3.45 -3.48 27.30
C ILE A 503 4.32 -2.22 27.11
N GLY A 504 4.29 -1.32 28.09
CA GLY A 504 4.92 0.00 27.97
C GLY A 504 4.02 1.00 27.22
N ASP A 505 4.65 1.95 26.53
CA ASP A 505 3.95 2.95 25.73
C ASP A 505 3.82 2.52 24.26
N VAL A 506 2.86 3.13 23.57
CA VAL A 506 2.79 3.14 22.10
C VAL A 506 3.45 4.42 21.63
N TYR A 507 4.22 4.34 20.54
CA TYR A 507 4.92 5.48 19.99
C TYR A 507 4.44 5.80 18.57
N ASP A 508 4.25 7.09 18.31
CA ASP A 508 4.04 7.70 17.00
C ASP A 508 5.41 8.14 16.45
N PHE A 509 5.89 7.39 15.45
CA PHE A 509 7.13 7.69 14.76
C PHE A 509 6.84 8.58 13.56
N ARG A 510 7.33 9.82 13.61
CA ARG A 510 7.05 10.89 12.64
C ARG A 510 8.23 11.14 11.69
N PRO A 511 7.96 11.52 10.42
CA PRO A 511 6.64 11.74 9.82
C PRO A 511 5.97 10.42 9.41
N ALA A 512 4.74 10.22 9.89
CA ALA A 512 3.99 8.99 9.65
C ALA A 512 3.54 8.86 8.19
N GLY A 513 3.73 7.68 7.59
CA GLY A 513 3.37 7.38 6.20
C GLY A 513 4.41 7.84 5.16
N GLU A 514 5.57 8.33 5.60
CA GLU A 514 6.68 8.69 4.70
C GLU A 514 7.22 7.43 3.99
N PRO A 515 7.15 7.36 2.64
CA PRO A 515 7.65 6.20 1.90
C PRO A 515 9.17 6.11 1.93
N LEU A 516 9.69 4.89 2.08
CA LEU A 516 11.14 4.64 2.11
C LEU A 516 11.62 3.88 0.87
N GLU A 517 12.73 4.33 0.29
CA GLU A 517 13.44 3.60 -0.78
C GLU A 517 14.14 2.34 -0.22
N LYS A 518 14.70 2.45 0.98
CA LYS A 518 15.28 1.33 1.72
C LYS A 518 14.59 1.20 3.06
N ARG A 519 14.43 -0.03 3.51
CA ARG A 519 13.82 -0.33 4.80
C ARG A 519 14.56 0.36 5.95
N GLY A 520 13.82 1.09 6.78
CA GLY A 520 14.28 1.59 8.07
C GLY A 520 14.11 0.54 9.16
N SER A 521 14.44 0.90 10.40
CA SER A 521 14.20 0.05 11.56
C SER A 521 13.74 0.85 12.76
N ILE A 522 12.95 0.22 13.62
CA ILE A 522 12.59 0.74 14.94
C ILE A 522 13.07 -0.21 16.02
N SER A 523 13.31 0.35 17.21
CA SER A 523 13.58 -0.37 18.45
C SER A 523 12.69 0.19 19.55
N ILE A 524 12.04 -0.67 20.32
CA ILE A 524 11.21 -0.28 21.47
C ILE A 524 11.65 -1.11 22.67
N GLN A 525 11.89 -0.47 23.81
CA GLN A 525 12.20 -1.15 25.06
C GLN A 525 10.93 -1.69 25.73
N TYR A 526 11.06 -2.87 26.33
CA TYR A 526 10.07 -3.42 27.26
C TYR A 526 10.62 -3.36 28.69
N PRO A 527 9.77 -3.29 29.73
CA PRO A 527 10.22 -3.25 31.11
C PRO A 527 11.08 -4.47 31.47
N GLU A 528 12.18 -4.29 32.21
CA GLU A 528 13.06 -5.39 32.66
C GLU A 528 12.31 -6.47 33.45
N SER A 529 11.23 -6.08 34.15
CA SER A 529 10.36 -6.97 34.91
C SER A 529 9.43 -7.84 34.04
N SER A 530 9.46 -7.66 32.72
CA SER A 530 8.64 -8.43 31.79
C SER A 530 8.97 -9.92 31.88
N LYS A 531 7.92 -10.74 31.97
CA LYS A 531 8.00 -12.22 31.92
C LYS A 531 7.45 -12.71 30.60
N ASN A 532 7.74 -13.97 30.27
CA ASN A 532 7.28 -14.64 29.05
C ASN A 532 7.59 -13.81 27.80
N ILE A 533 8.85 -13.37 27.65
CA ILE A 533 9.22 -12.45 26.58
C ILE A 533 8.81 -13.02 25.22
N GLN A 534 8.78 -14.36 25.04
CA GLN A 534 8.31 -15.05 23.82
C GLN A 534 6.91 -14.62 23.34
N GLU A 535 6.05 -14.18 24.25
CA GLU A 535 4.70 -13.67 23.96
C GLU A 535 4.72 -12.23 23.43
N LEU A 536 5.81 -11.49 23.60
CA LEU A 536 5.94 -10.11 23.15
C LEU A 536 6.25 -10.04 21.65
N GLY A 537 5.73 -9.00 21.00
CA GLY A 537 6.05 -8.64 19.62
C GLY A 537 5.84 -7.15 19.38
N ILE A 538 6.46 -6.62 18.31
CA ILE A 538 6.13 -5.28 17.82
C ILE A 538 4.90 -5.37 16.93
N TYR A 539 3.94 -4.50 17.19
CA TYR A 539 2.74 -4.36 16.38
C TYR A 539 2.64 -2.97 15.81
N TRP A 540 2.14 -2.89 14.58
CA TRP A 540 1.75 -1.68 13.89
C TRP A 540 0.26 -1.40 14.12
N TRP A 541 -0.09 -0.17 14.46
CA TRP A 541 -1.49 0.28 14.54
C TRP A 541 -1.95 0.86 13.21
N ASP A 542 -2.83 0.14 12.53
CA ASP A 542 -3.54 0.64 11.35
C ASP A 542 -4.70 1.53 11.82
N ARG A 543 -4.49 2.85 11.77
CA ARG A 543 -5.48 3.86 12.18
C ARG A 543 -6.77 3.80 11.36
N LEU A 544 -6.70 3.34 10.11
CA LEU A 544 -7.84 3.30 9.20
C LEU A 544 -8.74 2.12 9.52
N LYS A 545 -8.14 0.95 9.79
CA LYS A 545 -8.87 -0.27 10.17
C LYS A 545 -9.08 -0.40 11.67
N GLN A 546 -8.50 0.50 12.46
CA GLN A 546 -8.49 0.45 13.91
C GLN A 546 -8.05 -0.92 14.44
N ARG A 547 -6.95 -1.43 13.89
CA ARG A 547 -6.47 -2.79 14.17
C ARG A 547 -4.94 -2.85 14.31
N TRP A 548 -4.49 -3.72 15.21
CA TRP A 548 -3.09 -4.09 15.36
C TRP A 548 -2.68 -5.19 14.38
N TYR A 549 -1.50 -5.01 13.78
CA TYR A 549 -0.85 -5.99 12.92
C TYR A 549 0.52 -6.33 13.47
N TYR A 550 0.77 -7.62 13.75
CA TYR A 550 2.09 -8.09 14.15
C TYR A 550 3.12 -7.84 13.04
N MET A 551 4.30 -7.35 13.42
CA MET A 551 5.38 -6.99 12.50
C MET A 551 6.56 -7.96 12.60
N ASP A 552 7.29 -7.88 13.70
CA ASP A 552 8.55 -8.60 13.96
C ASP A 552 8.78 -8.65 15.49
N ASP A 553 9.72 -9.46 15.95
CA ASP A 553 10.04 -9.61 17.37
C ASP A 553 11.54 -9.92 17.63
N LYS A 554 12.42 -9.44 16.75
CA LYS A 554 13.87 -9.59 16.91
C LYS A 554 14.34 -8.95 18.22
N ARG A 555 14.77 -9.78 19.16
CA ARG A 555 15.20 -9.39 20.50
C ARG A 555 16.61 -8.85 20.52
N GLN A 556 16.81 -7.85 21.36
CA GLN A 556 18.12 -7.41 21.84
C GLN A 556 18.13 -7.56 23.36
N GLU A 557 18.50 -8.74 23.85
CA GLU A 557 18.41 -9.10 25.27
C GLU A 557 19.16 -8.11 26.17
N ASN A 558 20.38 -7.71 25.80
CA ASN A 558 21.20 -6.75 26.54
C ASN A 558 20.59 -5.34 26.66
N ARG A 559 19.57 -5.03 25.85
CA ARG A 559 18.90 -3.73 25.80
C ARG A 559 17.43 -3.81 26.19
N HIS A 560 16.95 -4.97 26.63
CA HIS A 560 15.54 -5.23 26.92
C HIS A 560 14.61 -4.65 25.85
N SER A 561 14.93 -4.86 24.56
CA SER A 561 14.19 -4.27 23.45
C SER A 561 13.85 -5.27 22.36
N LEU A 562 12.79 -4.95 21.62
CA LEU A 562 12.44 -5.59 20.37
C LEU A 562 12.75 -4.64 19.21
N THR A 563 13.10 -5.21 18.07
CA THR A 563 13.34 -4.47 16.83
C THR A 563 12.49 -4.98 15.68
N ALA A 564 12.05 -4.05 14.84
CA ALA A 564 11.29 -4.34 13.64
C ALA A 564 11.82 -3.53 12.46
N THR A 565 11.74 -4.14 11.28
CA THR A 565 12.05 -3.46 10.02
C THR A 565 10.79 -2.76 9.51
N ILE A 566 10.91 -1.48 9.13
CA ILE A 566 9.79 -0.66 8.66
C ILE A 566 10.00 -0.22 7.21
N ILE A 567 8.90 -0.03 6.50
CA ILE A 567 8.86 0.50 5.12
C ILE A 567 8.29 1.92 5.06
N TYR A 568 7.73 2.41 6.17
CA TYR A 568 7.32 3.78 6.44
C TYR A 568 7.24 3.96 7.97
N PRO A 569 7.46 5.16 8.53
CA PRO A 569 7.18 5.46 9.94
C PRO A 569 5.67 5.47 10.24
N SER A 570 5.28 5.10 11.46
CA SER A 570 3.87 5.00 11.87
C SER A 570 3.75 4.80 13.38
N TYR A 571 2.59 4.34 13.85
CA TYR A 571 2.32 4.01 15.24
C TYR A 571 2.72 2.57 15.53
N TYR A 572 3.65 2.38 16.47
CA TYR A 572 4.11 1.06 16.86
C TYR A 572 4.15 0.91 18.38
N GLY A 573 3.90 -0.30 18.87
CA GLY A 573 3.98 -0.63 20.28
C GLY A 573 4.37 -2.09 20.49
N ILE A 574 4.82 -2.41 21.71
CA ILE A 574 5.00 -3.80 22.13
C ILE A 574 3.70 -4.29 22.73
N LEU A 575 3.15 -5.37 22.18
CA LEU A 575 1.97 -6.03 22.73
C LEU A 575 2.35 -7.46 23.11
N ARG A 576 1.70 -7.97 24.15
CA ARG A 576 1.79 -9.37 24.55
C ARG A 576 0.64 -10.15 23.93
N ASP A 577 0.96 -11.16 23.16
CA ASP A 577 -0.03 -12.10 22.68
C ASP A 577 -0.39 -13.11 23.77
N THR A 578 -1.69 -13.25 24.04
CA THR A 578 -2.25 -14.27 24.94
C THR A 578 -3.42 -14.99 24.27
N ILE A 579 -3.67 -14.71 22.99
CA ILE A 579 -4.75 -15.26 22.20
C ILE A 579 -4.30 -16.63 21.71
N ARG A 580 -5.15 -17.64 21.87
CA ARG A 580 -4.89 -18.96 21.30
C ARG A 580 -5.41 -19.02 19.87
N PRO A 581 -4.72 -19.75 18.97
CA PRO A 581 -5.27 -20.02 17.66
C PRO A 581 -6.55 -20.85 17.78
N THR A 582 -7.46 -20.61 16.85
CA THR A 582 -8.73 -21.34 16.72
C THR A 582 -8.66 -22.27 15.53
N ILE A 583 -9.14 -23.50 15.70
CA ILE A 583 -9.30 -24.48 14.62
C ILE A 583 -10.79 -24.67 14.36
N SER A 584 -11.22 -24.48 13.12
CA SER A 584 -12.61 -24.60 12.67
C SER A 584 -12.72 -25.27 11.30
N ASP A 585 -13.96 -25.49 10.84
CA ASP A 585 -14.29 -25.86 9.46
C ASP A 585 -13.54 -27.11 8.95
N LEU A 586 -13.44 -28.14 9.80
CA LEU A 586 -12.83 -29.41 9.41
C LEU A 586 -13.63 -30.04 8.26
N LYS A 587 -12.94 -30.40 7.19
CA LYS A 587 -13.47 -31.17 6.06
C LYS A 587 -12.66 -32.47 5.91
N PRO A 588 -13.31 -33.65 5.80
CA PRO A 588 -14.75 -33.87 5.85
C PRO A 588 -15.37 -33.54 7.22
N GLU A 589 -16.63 -33.12 7.21
CA GLU A 589 -17.37 -32.80 8.42
C GLU A 589 -17.63 -34.04 9.28
N ALA A 590 -17.83 -33.85 10.57
CA ALA A 590 -18.10 -34.96 11.48
C ALA A 590 -19.40 -35.69 11.10
N GLY A 591 -19.33 -37.01 10.99
CA GLY A 591 -20.44 -37.87 10.56
C GLY A 591 -20.65 -37.93 9.05
N SER A 592 -19.91 -37.16 8.25
CA SER A 592 -20.07 -37.14 6.80
C SER A 592 -19.60 -38.43 6.13
N VAL A 593 -20.12 -38.65 4.92
CA VAL A 593 -19.71 -39.72 4.01
C VAL A 593 -18.95 -39.12 2.84
N THR A 594 -17.79 -39.69 2.50
CA THR A 594 -16.94 -39.23 1.39
C THR A 594 -16.45 -40.39 0.52
N LYS A 595 -15.92 -40.05 -0.65
CA LYS A 595 -15.32 -40.98 -1.61
C LYS A 595 -13.99 -41.52 -1.05
N ALA A 596 -13.56 -42.69 -1.48
CA ALA A 596 -12.26 -43.27 -1.06
C ALA A 596 -11.00 -42.53 -1.56
N LEU A 597 -11.12 -41.62 -2.52
CA LEU A 597 -9.99 -40.90 -3.12
C LEU A 597 -10.47 -39.59 -3.76
N GLY A 598 -9.56 -38.63 -3.93
CA GLY A 598 -9.79 -37.47 -4.79
C GLY A 598 -10.62 -36.36 -4.13
N PHE A 599 -10.50 -36.21 -2.82
CA PHE A 599 -11.07 -35.11 -2.04
C PHE A 599 -9.99 -34.46 -1.16
N THR A 600 -10.27 -33.25 -0.68
CA THR A 600 -9.36 -32.49 0.17
C THR A 600 -9.73 -32.66 1.63
N LEU A 601 -8.73 -32.96 2.47
CA LEU A 601 -8.80 -32.78 3.91
C LEU A 601 -8.43 -31.34 4.22
N SER A 602 -9.19 -30.64 5.04
CA SER A 602 -8.85 -29.27 5.41
C SER A 602 -9.34 -28.86 6.79
N ALA A 603 -8.75 -27.81 7.32
CA ALA A 603 -9.24 -27.08 8.49
C ALA A 603 -8.82 -25.61 8.40
N VAL A 604 -9.64 -24.72 8.93
CA VAL A 604 -9.33 -23.30 9.06
C VAL A 604 -8.66 -23.06 10.43
N ILE A 605 -7.50 -22.41 10.43
CA ILE A 605 -6.68 -22.12 11.61
C ILE A 605 -6.42 -20.61 11.65
N ARG A 606 -7.16 -19.89 12.49
CA ARG A 606 -7.07 -18.44 12.63
C ARG A 606 -6.37 -18.04 13.91
N ASP A 607 -5.53 -17.03 13.81
CA ASP A 607 -4.92 -16.34 14.93
C ASP A 607 -5.00 -14.82 14.73
N THR A 608 -5.17 -14.08 15.82
CA THR A 608 -5.25 -12.60 15.81
C THR A 608 -4.00 -11.93 16.38
N GLY A 609 -3.16 -12.67 17.11
CA GLY A 609 -1.93 -12.18 17.72
C GLY A 609 -0.72 -12.28 16.81
N LYS A 610 0.33 -12.99 17.24
CA LYS A 610 1.61 -13.13 16.51
C LYS A 610 1.50 -14.02 15.27
N GLY A 611 0.34 -14.63 15.06
CA GLY A 611 0.07 -15.55 13.96
C GLY A 611 0.37 -17.00 14.32
N VAL A 612 -0.13 -17.89 13.47
CA VAL A 612 0.09 -19.34 13.58
C VAL A 612 1.57 -19.69 13.38
N ASP A 613 2.10 -20.55 14.24
CA ASP A 613 3.41 -21.15 14.05
C ASP A 613 3.28 -22.35 13.09
N THR A 614 3.71 -22.13 11.85
CA THR A 614 3.58 -23.14 10.79
C THR A 614 4.41 -24.39 11.04
N ASP A 615 5.44 -24.34 11.88
CA ASP A 615 6.29 -25.49 12.19
C ASP A 615 5.62 -26.44 13.19
N THR A 616 4.58 -25.96 13.89
CA THR A 616 3.78 -26.75 14.84
C THR A 616 2.53 -27.37 14.22
N LEU A 617 2.22 -27.04 12.96
CA LEU A 617 1.00 -27.50 12.29
C LEU A 617 1.05 -28.99 11.96
N MET A 618 0.12 -29.73 12.53
CA MET A 618 -0.02 -31.15 12.30
C MET A 618 -1.44 -31.49 11.82
N MET A 619 -1.52 -32.16 10.67
CA MET A 619 -2.73 -32.83 10.20
C MET A 619 -2.49 -34.33 10.30
N LEU A 620 -3.32 -35.02 11.08
CA LEU A 620 -3.24 -36.46 11.24
C LEU A 620 -4.49 -37.14 10.68
N LEU A 621 -4.29 -38.18 9.88
CA LEU A 621 -5.35 -39.08 9.43
C LEU A 621 -5.10 -40.46 10.02
N ASP A 622 -6.02 -40.92 10.86
CA ASP A 622 -5.90 -42.16 11.64
C ASP A 622 -4.56 -42.23 12.39
N ASP A 623 -4.23 -41.14 13.09
CA ASP A 623 -2.99 -40.92 13.84
C ASP A 623 -1.69 -40.92 13.02
N LYS A 624 -1.79 -40.95 11.69
CA LYS A 624 -0.63 -40.80 10.80
C LYS A 624 -0.51 -39.36 10.30
N PRO A 625 0.68 -38.73 10.43
CA PRO A 625 0.87 -37.36 9.96
C PRO A 625 0.79 -37.28 8.43
N LEU A 626 0.17 -36.21 7.95
CA LEU A 626 0.07 -35.86 6.54
C LEU A 626 0.94 -34.64 6.26
N ALA A 627 1.53 -34.60 5.06
CA ALA A 627 2.27 -33.45 4.55
C ALA A 627 1.30 -32.36 4.04
N ALA A 628 0.46 -31.85 4.95
CA ALA A 628 -0.50 -30.79 4.70
C ALA A 628 0.18 -29.43 4.49
N GLU A 629 -0.49 -28.53 3.79
CA GLU A 629 -0.03 -27.18 3.49
C GLU A 629 -0.92 -26.16 4.16
N TYR A 630 -0.30 -25.18 4.82
CA TYR A 630 -1.00 -24.03 5.37
C TYR A 630 -0.94 -22.85 4.41
N ASP A 631 -2.10 -22.38 4.00
CA ASP A 631 -2.32 -21.12 3.32
C ASP A 631 -2.61 -20.05 4.38
N PRO A 632 -1.68 -19.11 4.64
CA PRO A 632 -1.88 -18.06 5.62
C PRO A 632 -2.91 -16.99 5.20
N ASP A 633 -3.16 -16.83 3.90
CA ASP A 633 -4.13 -15.85 3.38
C ASP A 633 -5.56 -16.34 3.57
N ARG A 634 -5.79 -17.65 3.37
CA ARG A 634 -7.07 -18.32 3.69
C ARG A 634 -7.16 -18.80 5.13
N HIS A 635 -6.08 -18.71 5.88
CA HIS A 635 -5.93 -19.36 7.18
C HIS A 635 -6.28 -20.85 7.12
N THR A 636 -5.96 -21.56 6.04
CA THR A 636 -6.44 -22.93 5.80
C THR A 636 -5.29 -23.91 5.71
N LEU A 637 -5.31 -24.95 6.55
CA LEU A 637 -4.44 -26.12 6.43
C LEU A 637 -5.15 -27.16 5.56
N SER A 638 -4.52 -27.62 4.48
CA SER A 638 -5.14 -28.54 3.52
C SER A 638 -4.21 -29.64 3.02
N TYR A 639 -4.80 -30.79 2.69
CA TYR A 639 -4.12 -31.93 2.08
C TYR A 639 -5.05 -32.59 1.05
N PHE A 640 -4.64 -32.62 -0.21
CA PHE A 640 -5.35 -33.37 -1.24
C PHE A 640 -5.04 -34.86 -1.12
N LEU A 641 -6.06 -35.68 -0.91
CA LEU A 641 -5.89 -37.12 -0.70
C LEU A 641 -5.43 -37.81 -2.00
N THR A 642 -4.19 -38.30 -1.99
CA THR A 642 -3.55 -38.96 -3.15
C THR A 642 -3.52 -40.48 -3.05
N GLN A 643 -3.76 -41.04 -1.88
CA GLN A 643 -3.81 -42.48 -1.63
C GLN A 643 -5.23 -42.89 -1.27
N ARG A 644 -5.66 -44.05 -1.79
CA ARG A 644 -7.01 -44.55 -1.55
C ARG A 644 -7.17 -44.96 -0.09
N LEU A 645 -8.22 -44.48 0.56
CA LEU A 645 -8.59 -44.91 1.90
C LEU A 645 -9.38 -46.22 1.86
N ALA A 646 -9.25 -47.02 2.90
CA ALA A 646 -10.07 -48.22 3.07
C ALA A 646 -11.54 -47.82 3.27
N SER A 647 -12.46 -48.74 2.99
CA SER A 647 -13.85 -48.51 3.42
C SER A 647 -13.92 -48.58 4.94
N GLY A 648 -14.66 -47.66 5.55
CA GLY A 648 -14.88 -47.63 6.99
C GLY A 648 -14.76 -46.24 7.60
N LYS A 649 -14.62 -46.19 8.92
CA LYS A 649 -14.51 -44.95 9.69
C LYS A 649 -13.06 -44.48 9.73
N HIS A 650 -12.87 -43.20 9.45
CA HIS A 650 -11.59 -42.52 9.51
C HIS A 650 -11.68 -41.32 10.46
N THR A 651 -10.55 -40.95 11.07
CA THR A 651 -10.45 -39.78 11.95
C THR A 651 -9.42 -38.79 11.43
N LEU A 652 -9.86 -37.56 11.17
CA LEU A 652 -9.00 -36.41 10.91
C LEU A 652 -8.78 -35.66 12.24
N ARG A 653 -7.53 -35.42 12.62
CA ARG A 653 -7.18 -34.58 13.79
C ARG A 653 -6.24 -33.46 13.37
N ILE A 654 -6.45 -32.28 13.93
CA ILE A 654 -5.64 -31.08 13.69
C ILE A 654 -5.07 -30.57 15.01
N GLU A 655 -3.78 -30.23 14.99
CA GLU A 655 -3.04 -29.61 16.09
C GLU A 655 -2.27 -28.41 15.53
N ALA A 656 -2.22 -27.34 16.32
CA ALA A 656 -1.60 -26.07 15.95
C ALA A 656 -1.23 -25.28 17.21
N SER A 657 -0.19 -24.48 17.12
CA SER A 657 0.16 -23.44 18.10
C SER A 657 0.39 -22.11 17.38
N ASP A 658 0.34 -21.01 18.14
CA ASP A 658 0.78 -19.70 17.65
C ASP A 658 2.29 -19.51 17.88
N LYS A 659 2.84 -18.43 17.33
CA LYS A 659 4.25 -18.04 17.54
C LYS A 659 4.55 -17.50 18.93
N ALA A 660 3.53 -17.26 19.76
CA ALA A 660 3.69 -16.93 21.17
C ALA A 660 3.84 -18.19 22.05
N GLY A 661 3.60 -19.38 21.48
CA GLY A 661 3.71 -20.68 22.13
C GLY A 661 2.39 -21.19 22.73
N HIS A 662 1.24 -20.57 22.45
CA HIS A 662 -0.03 -21.09 22.95
C HIS A 662 -0.62 -22.15 22.01
N PRO A 663 -0.90 -23.36 22.52
CA PRO A 663 -1.56 -24.38 21.71
C PRO A 663 -3.04 -24.05 21.52
N ALA A 664 -3.54 -24.30 20.31
CA ALA A 664 -4.97 -24.39 20.03
C ALA A 664 -5.59 -25.57 20.76
N LYS A 665 -6.89 -25.50 21.02
CA LYS A 665 -7.66 -26.69 21.37
C LYS A 665 -7.70 -27.60 20.15
N SER A 666 -7.08 -28.78 20.23
CA SER A 666 -7.11 -29.76 19.14
C SER A 666 -8.55 -30.09 18.75
N GLN A 667 -8.78 -30.20 17.44
CA GLN A 667 -10.07 -30.55 16.86
C GLN A 667 -9.95 -31.85 16.08
N SER A 668 -11.03 -32.62 16.09
CA SER A 668 -11.10 -33.85 15.30
C SER A 668 -12.46 -34.01 14.64
N SER A 669 -12.46 -34.65 13.48
CA SER A 669 -13.64 -35.03 12.73
C SER A 669 -13.56 -36.52 12.41
N ARG A 670 -14.66 -37.24 12.64
CA ARG A 670 -14.81 -38.65 12.25
C ARG A 670 -15.74 -38.72 11.05
N PHE A 671 -15.33 -39.40 9.99
CA PHE A 671 -16.11 -39.53 8.75
C PHE A 671 -16.03 -40.96 8.21
N THR A 672 -16.93 -41.31 7.29
CA THR A 672 -17.01 -42.65 6.70
C THR A 672 -16.62 -42.62 5.22
N VAL A 673 -15.79 -43.57 4.80
CA VAL A 673 -15.40 -43.80 3.41
C VAL A 673 -16.16 -45.01 2.86
N HIS A 674 -16.77 -44.83 1.68
CA HIS A 674 -17.41 -45.89 0.91
C HIS A 674 -16.64 -46.23 -0.36
#